data_AF-A0A260ZZZ9-F1
#
_entry.id   AF-A0A260ZZZ9-F1
#
_cell.length_a   1.000
_cell.length_b   1.000
_cell.length_c   1.000
_cell.angle_alpha   90.00
_cell.angle_beta   90.00
_cell.angle_gamma   90.00
#
_symmetry.space_group_name_H-M   'P 1'
#
loop_
_entity.id
_entity.type
_entity.pdbx_description
1 polymer ?
#
loop_
_entity_poly.entity_id
_entity_poly.type
_entity_poly.pdbx_seq_one_letter_code
_entity_poly.pdbx_strand_id
1 'polypeptide(L)'
;MFSNSVILGRRLLKVTPQLNAVRTKYLTADGKPRDQLTMRNVDIIVDPNENLIDEFMNGYGKERLNFERNDIDMWKKCFKDDYSLVFVCPKGSNTIIQTVHHINYHPIPSNNDTSHQYDGFMWIHPDHRGPDSMKMLEYVVKERLRCVTDSLVVQAFPQSMNFWKQMAGHRKYGHIQYVSYYKMEEMKVPEDLNTDGILIKNATDVPDEDIVKYDREMFPYERSKYVLTLLRKKNGFGKVAYDENGKVIGFGTVIIYPSGECVLSPLYADDKRIAQAIFKNILEQIPLDDKRLLRFHVRSVDKCQGGFDWIQPFVKCPIRKELAAYLCYTTHLPVINYKKAFVNFPYTNFRTKYLTADGKPRDQLTMRNVDIIVDPNENLIDEFMNGYGKERLNFERNDIGMWKSCYGDQYSLVFICPKGTNKIIQTVHYFKFHPVSPLIGKPHQYNGFFWVHPDYRASDSMILCDNIVKDGLRTVGGNSVSHCFPSSMKIWRKMFGGNTYSHIQYVSYYKMDEMKVPEDLNTDGILIKNATDVPDEDIVKYDQEVFPYERSKYVLTLLRKKNGFGKVAYDENGKVIGFGTVIIYPSGECVLSPLYADGKRIAQTIFKNILEQIPLDDKRLLRFHVRSVNKCQGGFEWIQPFVKCPIRKELAAYLCYTTHLPVINYKKAFVNFPYTNCAI
;
A
#
# COMPACT_ATOMS: atom_id res chain seq x y z
N MET A 1 -34.50 -57.01 -30.47
CA MET A 1 -33.44 -57.65 -31.26
C MET A 1 -32.41 -56.61 -31.62
N PHE A 2 -31.26 -56.70 -30.92
CA PHE A 2 -29.87 -56.30 -31.28
C PHE A 2 -29.56 -54.88 -31.80
N SER A 3 -28.37 -54.30 -31.64
CA SER A 3 -27.30 -54.26 -30.61
C SER A 3 -26.22 -53.33 -31.18
N ASN A 4 -25.62 -52.50 -30.34
CA ASN A 4 -24.27 -51.91 -30.38
C ASN A 4 -23.33 -52.11 -31.59
N SER A 5 -22.53 -51.06 -31.81
CA SER A 5 -21.07 -51.08 -32.10
C SER A 5 -20.65 -51.45 -33.54
N VAL A 6 -19.63 -50.88 -34.21
CA VAL A 6 -18.43 -50.15 -33.74
C VAL A 6 -17.68 -49.51 -34.94
N ILE A 7 -16.89 -48.47 -34.67
CA ILE A 7 -15.73 -47.95 -35.46
C ILE A 7 -16.02 -47.20 -36.77
N LEU A 8 -15.96 -45.87 -36.71
CA LEU A 8 -15.10 -45.11 -37.62
C LEU A 8 -14.51 -43.89 -36.88
N GLY A 9 -13.33 -44.11 -36.31
CA GLY A 9 -12.57 -43.09 -35.61
C GLY A 9 -11.71 -42.23 -36.53
N ARG A 10 -11.33 -41.08 -35.97
CA ARG A 10 -10.14 -40.27 -36.27
C ARG A 10 -10.15 -39.39 -37.52
N ARG A 11 -10.73 -38.19 -37.35
CA ARG A 11 -10.11 -36.92 -37.79
C ARG A 11 -10.68 -35.74 -36.99
N LEU A 12 -10.33 -35.68 -35.70
CA LEU A 12 -10.40 -34.45 -34.92
C LEU A 12 -9.06 -33.73 -35.06
N LEU A 13 -9.13 -32.53 -35.64
CA LEU A 13 -8.05 -31.56 -35.75
C LEU A 13 -7.44 -31.32 -34.35
N LYS A 14 -6.17 -31.71 -34.21
CA LYS A 14 -5.30 -31.27 -33.11
C LYS A 14 -5.05 -29.76 -33.27
N VAL A 15 -5.89 -28.94 -32.64
CA VAL A 15 -5.49 -27.60 -32.23
C VAL A 15 -4.80 -27.76 -30.89
N THR A 16 -3.48 -27.58 -30.90
CA THR A 16 -2.60 -27.68 -29.73
C THR A 16 -3.05 -26.71 -28.62
N PRO A 17 -3.09 -27.14 -27.35
CA PRO A 17 -3.35 -26.25 -26.23
C PRO A 17 -2.08 -25.47 -25.89
N GLN A 18 -1.97 -24.23 -26.35
CA GLN A 18 -1.04 -23.24 -25.79
C GLN A 18 -1.82 -22.09 -25.16
N LEU A 19 -2.73 -22.44 -24.24
CA LEU A 19 -3.07 -21.56 -23.13
C LEU A 19 -2.15 -21.97 -21.98
N ASN A 20 -0.97 -21.35 -21.91
CA ASN A 20 -0.29 -21.18 -20.63
C ASN A 20 -1.21 -20.30 -19.78
N ALA A 21 -2.21 -20.93 -19.16
CA ALA A 21 -2.91 -20.35 -18.03
C ALA A 21 -1.83 -20.04 -17.00
N VAL A 22 -1.48 -18.76 -16.87
CA VAL A 22 -0.78 -18.26 -15.71
C VAL A 22 -1.67 -18.63 -14.52
N ARG A 23 -1.44 -19.81 -13.92
CA ARG A 23 -2.07 -20.19 -12.66
C ARG A 23 -1.68 -19.09 -11.71
N THR A 24 -2.63 -18.19 -11.44
CA THR A 24 -2.44 -17.15 -10.45
C THR A 24 -2.13 -17.90 -9.15
N LYS A 25 -0.87 -17.85 -8.72
CA LYS A 25 -0.46 -18.45 -7.45
C LYS A 25 -1.09 -17.57 -6.36
N TYR A 26 -2.07 -18.11 -5.67
CA TYR A 26 -2.62 -17.47 -4.48
C TYR A 26 -1.69 -17.75 -3.33
N LEU A 27 -1.38 -16.72 -2.55
CA LEU A 27 -0.43 -16.82 -1.44
C LEU A 27 -1.15 -16.45 -0.14
N THR A 28 -0.74 -17.10 0.93
CA THR A 28 -1.02 -16.72 2.32
C THR A 28 -0.28 -15.42 2.68
N ALA A 29 -0.55 -14.85 3.86
CA ALA A 29 0.08 -13.61 4.31
C ALA A 29 1.60 -13.75 4.49
N ASP A 30 2.08 -14.95 4.84
CA ASP A 30 3.50 -15.30 4.95
C ASP A 30 4.14 -15.71 3.60
N GLY A 31 3.40 -15.63 2.50
CA GLY A 31 3.90 -15.88 1.15
C GLY A 31 3.91 -17.34 0.70
N LYS A 32 3.35 -18.27 1.49
CA LYS A 32 3.21 -19.67 1.08
C LYS A 32 2.09 -19.84 0.05
N PRO A 33 2.21 -20.77 -0.91
CA PRO A 33 1.12 -21.08 -1.82
C PRO A 33 -0.12 -21.58 -1.07
N ARG A 34 -1.30 -21.15 -1.50
CA ARG A 34 -2.59 -21.70 -1.09
C ARG A 34 -3.46 -21.99 -2.31
N ASP A 35 -4.47 -22.81 -2.09
CA ASP A 35 -5.49 -23.07 -3.10
C ASP A 35 -6.37 -21.84 -3.35
N GLN A 36 -6.88 -21.76 -4.58
CA GLN A 36 -7.91 -20.80 -4.95
C GLN A 36 -9.21 -21.11 -4.21
N LEU A 37 -9.88 -20.09 -3.69
CA LEU A 37 -11.23 -20.23 -3.17
C LEU A 37 -12.24 -20.37 -4.31
N THR A 38 -13.04 -21.43 -4.26
CA THR A 38 -14.08 -21.77 -5.23
C THR A 38 -15.30 -22.35 -4.50
N MET A 39 -16.46 -22.32 -5.14
CA MET A 39 -17.68 -22.93 -4.59
C MET A 39 -17.55 -24.44 -4.31
N ARG A 40 -16.53 -25.11 -4.84
CA ARG A 40 -16.32 -26.55 -4.66
C ARG A 40 -15.52 -26.89 -3.40
N ASN A 41 -14.72 -25.95 -2.90
CA ASN A 41 -13.79 -26.17 -1.79
C ASN A 41 -14.02 -25.22 -0.60
N VAL A 42 -15.16 -24.53 -0.57
CA VAL A 42 -15.62 -23.78 0.60
C VAL A 42 -17.05 -24.17 0.94
N ASP A 43 -17.39 -24.08 2.22
CA ASP A 43 -18.74 -24.12 2.74
C ASP A 43 -19.19 -22.68 3.04
N ILE A 44 -20.37 -22.30 2.54
CA ILE A 44 -21.00 -21.00 2.81
C ILE A 44 -22.17 -21.24 3.76
N ILE A 45 -22.01 -20.79 4.99
CA ILE A 45 -22.89 -21.09 6.11
C ILE A 45 -23.66 -19.82 6.44
N VAL A 46 -24.96 -19.84 6.16
CA VAL A 46 -25.90 -18.77 6.54
C VAL A 46 -26.48 -19.13 7.90
N ASP A 47 -26.50 -18.16 8.80
CA ASP A 47 -26.93 -18.27 10.19
C ASP A 47 -26.20 -19.40 10.92
N PRO A 48 -24.88 -19.25 11.13
CA PRO A 48 -24.04 -20.26 11.74
C PRO A 48 -24.53 -20.61 13.15
N ASN A 49 -24.34 -21.88 13.50
CA ASN A 49 -24.60 -22.37 14.85
C ASN A 49 -23.64 -21.76 15.88
N GLU A 50 -23.97 -21.93 17.16
CA GLU A 50 -23.21 -21.33 18.26
C GLU A 50 -21.74 -21.79 18.28
N ASN A 51 -21.45 -23.05 17.94
CA ASN A 51 -20.08 -23.57 17.87
C ASN A 51 -19.21 -22.81 16.85
N LEU A 52 -19.74 -22.49 15.67
CA LEU A 52 -19.01 -21.72 14.66
C LEU A 52 -18.85 -20.25 15.06
N ILE A 53 -19.85 -19.69 15.75
CA ILE A 53 -19.74 -18.34 16.30
C ILE A 53 -18.65 -18.30 17.37
N ASP A 54 -18.58 -19.30 18.25
CA ASP A 54 -17.56 -19.37 19.29
C ASP A 54 -16.16 -19.58 18.69
N GLU A 55 -16.05 -20.38 17.63
CA GLU A 55 -14.79 -20.51 16.87
C GLU A 55 -14.38 -19.17 16.23
N PHE A 56 -15.33 -18.44 15.64
CA PHE A 56 -15.10 -17.08 15.18
C PHE A 56 -14.62 -16.15 16.30
N MET A 57 -15.23 -16.23 17.49
CA MET A 57 -14.84 -15.43 18.66
C MET A 57 -13.44 -15.79 19.17
N ASN A 58 -13.13 -17.09 19.25
CA ASN A 58 -11.83 -17.61 19.68
C ASN A 58 -10.70 -17.24 18.71
N GLY A 59 -11.02 -17.10 17.43
CA GLY A 59 -10.13 -16.58 16.41
C GLY A 59 -10.17 -15.06 16.33
N TYR A 60 -10.92 -14.55 15.35
CA TYR A 60 -10.91 -13.14 14.98
C TYR A 60 -11.71 -12.23 15.92
N GLY A 61 -12.80 -12.71 16.51
CA GLY A 61 -13.69 -11.89 17.33
C GLY A 61 -12.97 -11.27 18.53
N LYS A 62 -12.12 -12.03 19.25
CA LYS A 62 -11.32 -11.52 20.37
C LYS A 62 -10.26 -10.48 20.00
N GLU A 63 -9.91 -10.34 18.72
CA GLU A 63 -8.95 -9.32 18.27
C GLU A 63 -9.59 -7.92 18.16
N ARG A 64 -10.92 -7.85 18.19
CA ARG A 64 -11.67 -6.60 18.04
C ARG A 64 -11.88 -5.94 19.39
N LEU A 65 -11.35 -4.73 19.53
CA LEU A 65 -11.42 -3.99 20.80
C LEU A 65 -12.83 -3.45 21.08
N ASN A 66 -13.63 -3.18 20.05
CA ASN A 66 -14.96 -2.58 20.15
C ASN A 66 -16.08 -3.54 19.73
N PHE A 67 -15.94 -4.81 20.07
CA PHE A 67 -16.89 -5.86 19.71
C PHE A 67 -16.84 -7.00 20.73
N GLU A 68 -18.00 -7.55 21.03
CA GLU A 68 -18.13 -8.72 21.91
C GLU A 68 -19.15 -9.71 21.35
N ARG A 69 -19.08 -10.96 21.84
CA ARG A 69 -19.99 -12.04 21.43
C ARG A 69 -21.47 -11.64 21.50
N ASN A 70 -21.84 -10.99 22.59
CA ASN A 70 -23.22 -10.54 22.84
C ASN A 70 -23.73 -9.53 21.79
N ASP A 71 -22.84 -8.88 21.01
CA ASP A 71 -23.28 -8.02 19.91
C ASP A 71 -23.96 -8.82 18.80
N ILE A 72 -23.49 -10.06 18.52
CA ILE A 72 -24.15 -10.96 17.55
C ILE A 72 -25.54 -11.34 18.04
N ASP A 73 -25.67 -11.70 19.32
CA ASP A 73 -26.94 -12.09 19.92
C ASP A 73 -27.92 -10.92 19.93
N MET A 74 -27.42 -9.71 20.20
CA MET A 74 -28.20 -8.48 20.10
C MET A 74 -28.72 -8.26 18.69
N TRP A 75 -27.88 -8.38 17.65
CA TRP A 75 -28.34 -8.19 16.26
C TRP A 75 -29.38 -9.22 15.86
N LYS A 76 -29.13 -10.51 16.12
CA LYS A 76 -30.09 -11.60 15.88
C LYS A 76 -31.45 -11.30 16.55
N LYS A 77 -31.43 -10.88 17.82
CA LYS A 77 -32.64 -10.58 18.58
C LYS A 77 -33.39 -9.33 18.08
N CYS A 78 -32.66 -8.28 17.72
CA CYS A 78 -33.25 -6.99 17.34
C CYS A 78 -33.88 -7.02 15.96
N PHE A 79 -33.22 -7.65 15.00
CA PHE A 79 -33.59 -7.63 13.59
C PHE A 79 -34.31 -8.92 13.14
N LYS A 80 -34.15 -10.04 13.85
CA LYS A 80 -34.85 -11.31 13.57
C LYS A 80 -34.70 -11.72 12.10
N ASP A 81 -35.81 -11.83 11.38
CA ASP A 81 -35.89 -12.25 9.98
C ASP A 81 -35.20 -11.25 9.03
N ASP A 82 -34.95 -10.02 9.49
CA ASP A 82 -34.21 -8.98 8.77
C ASP A 82 -32.69 -9.07 8.97
N TYR A 83 -32.19 -10.11 9.66
CA TYR A 83 -30.77 -10.31 9.91
C TYR A 83 -30.28 -11.66 9.43
N SER A 84 -29.13 -11.66 8.76
CA SER A 84 -28.38 -12.88 8.48
C SER A 84 -26.90 -12.69 8.76
N LEU A 85 -26.28 -13.69 9.36
CA LEU A 85 -24.82 -13.77 9.51
C LEU A 85 -24.28 -14.86 8.60
N VAL A 86 -23.26 -14.56 7.81
CA VAL A 86 -22.66 -15.54 6.90
C VAL A 86 -21.19 -15.75 7.22
N PHE A 87 -20.82 -17.02 7.36
CA PHE A 87 -19.45 -17.48 7.44
C PHE A 87 -19.08 -18.27 6.19
N VAL A 88 -17.84 -18.09 5.73
CA VAL A 88 -17.22 -18.93 4.71
C VAL A 88 -16.08 -19.70 5.36
N CYS A 89 -16.08 -21.02 5.20
CA CYS A 89 -15.06 -21.92 5.72
C CYS A 89 -14.47 -22.74 4.58
N PRO A 90 -13.18 -23.15 4.62
CA PRO A 90 -12.70 -24.21 3.76
C PRO A 90 -13.53 -25.48 3.97
N LYS A 91 -13.77 -26.25 2.92
CA LYS A 91 -14.65 -27.41 2.98
C LYS A 91 -14.13 -28.44 4.00
N GLY A 92 -15.01 -28.87 4.91
CA GLY A 92 -14.65 -29.80 5.99
C GLY A 92 -13.82 -29.19 7.13
N SER A 93 -13.75 -27.86 7.22
CA SER A 93 -13.09 -27.12 8.29
C SER A 93 -14.09 -26.21 9.02
N ASN A 94 -13.87 -25.99 10.31
CA ASN A 94 -14.58 -24.97 11.10
C ASN A 94 -13.85 -23.62 11.12
N THR A 95 -12.68 -23.51 10.46
CA THR A 95 -11.92 -22.27 10.41
C THR A 95 -12.65 -21.25 9.54
N ILE A 96 -13.09 -20.16 10.16
CA ILE A 96 -13.77 -19.06 9.47
C ILE A 96 -12.74 -18.23 8.71
N ILE A 97 -12.89 -18.17 7.38
CA ILE A 97 -11.98 -17.42 6.50
C ILE A 97 -12.60 -16.15 5.93
N GLN A 98 -13.93 -16.04 5.95
CA GLN A 98 -14.65 -14.80 5.62
C GLN A 98 -15.93 -14.67 6.44
N THR A 99 -16.31 -13.43 6.72
CA THR A 99 -17.59 -13.09 7.35
C THR A 99 -18.24 -11.91 6.66
N VAL A 100 -19.57 -11.88 6.69
CA VAL A 100 -20.41 -10.71 6.37
C VAL A 100 -21.73 -10.86 7.11
N HIS A 101 -22.37 -9.75 7.50
CA HIS A 101 -23.76 -9.76 7.94
C HIS A 101 -24.62 -8.86 7.07
N HIS A 102 -25.93 -9.11 7.12
CA HIS A 102 -26.93 -8.43 6.32
C HIS A 102 -28.04 -7.97 7.24
N ILE A 103 -28.48 -6.72 7.06
CA ILE A 103 -29.56 -6.13 7.83
C ILE A 103 -30.53 -5.44 6.86
N ASN A 104 -31.79 -5.82 6.86
CA ASN A 104 -32.82 -5.09 6.12
C ASN A 104 -33.43 -3.98 7.00
N TYR A 105 -33.44 -2.76 6.46
CA TYR A 105 -34.07 -1.61 7.08
C TYR A 105 -35.31 -1.24 6.29
N HIS A 106 -36.48 -1.51 6.88
CA HIS A 106 -37.76 -1.13 6.30
C HIS A 106 -38.10 0.33 6.62
N PRO A 107 -38.53 1.14 5.64
CA PRO A 107 -38.94 2.51 5.88
C PRO A 107 -40.17 2.53 6.80
N ILE A 108 -40.25 3.53 7.68
CA ILE A 108 -41.46 3.76 8.47
C ILE A 108 -42.60 4.24 7.56
N PRO A 109 -43.88 4.08 7.93
CA PRO A 109 -45.01 4.43 7.05
C PRO A 109 -45.02 5.89 6.53
N SER A 110 -44.43 6.82 7.28
CA SER A 110 -44.32 8.23 6.89
C SER A 110 -43.14 8.54 5.95
N ASN A 111 -42.30 7.55 5.64
CA ASN A 111 -41.15 7.68 4.75
C ASN A 111 -41.42 7.00 3.42
N ASN A 112 -41.56 7.77 2.34
CA ASN A 112 -41.87 7.28 1.00
C ASN A 112 -40.64 6.72 0.26
N ASP A 113 -39.80 5.97 0.97
CA ASP A 113 -38.59 5.35 0.46
C ASP A 113 -38.78 3.84 0.29
N THR A 114 -37.77 3.15 -0.25
CA THR A 114 -37.74 1.68 -0.30
C THR A 114 -36.91 1.11 0.83
N SER A 115 -37.04 -0.20 1.06
CA SER A 115 -36.20 -0.90 2.04
C SER A 115 -34.73 -0.81 1.61
N HIS A 116 -33.83 -0.72 2.58
CA HIS A 116 -32.39 -0.70 2.32
C HIS A 116 -31.77 -1.94 2.94
N GLN A 117 -30.94 -2.66 2.19
CA GLN A 117 -30.12 -3.72 2.76
C GLN A 117 -28.75 -3.14 3.14
N TYR A 118 -28.32 -3.36 4.38
CA TYR A 118 -27.00 -3.00 4.85
C TYR A 118 -26.11 -4.23 4.96
N ASP A 119 -24.97 -4.20 4.26
CA ASP A 119 -23.92 -5.21 4.44
C ASP A 119 -22.78 -4.64 5.28
N GLY A 120 -22.47 -5.36 6.35
CA GLY A 120 -21.47 -4.98 7.35
C GLY A 120 -20.74 -6.20 7.90
N PHE A 121 -19.97 -6.02 8.96
CA PHE A 121 -19.20 -7.10 9.60
C PHE A 121 -18.30 -7.89 8.61
N MET A 122 -17.92 -7.22 7.53
CA MET A 122 -17.18 -7.82 6.44
C MET A 122 -15.72 -8.02 6.84
N TRP A 123 -15.26 -9.27 6.82
CA TRP A 123 -13.87 -9.60 7.09
C TRP A 123 -13.41 -10.77 6.21
N ILE A 124 -12.14 -10.74 5.84
CA ILE A 124 -11.46 -11.81 5.12
C ILE A 124 -10.15 -12.07 5.84
N HIS A 125 -9.95 -13.33 6.25
CA HIS A 125 -8.74 -13.80 6.90
C HIS A 125 -7.51 -13.40 6.07
N PRO A 126 -6.43 -12.86 6.70
CA PRO A 126 -5.26 -12.37 5.98
C PRO A 126 -4.70 -13.34 4.93
N ASP A 127 -4.62 -14.63 5.26
CA ASP A 127 -4.11 -15.67 4.35
C ASP A 127 -5.00 -15.91 3.14
N HIS A 128 -6.27 -15.52 3.21
CA HIS A 128 -7.26 -15.74 2.16
C HIS A 128 -7.55 -14.48 1.34
N ARG A 129 -6.87 -13.36 1.60
CA ARG A 129 -7.08 -12.11 0.83
C ARG A 129 -6.57 -12.26 -0.59
N GLY A 130 -7.42 -12.01 -1.57
CA GLY A 130 -7.09 -12.14 -2.99
C GLY A 130 -8.29 -11.88 -3.90
N PRO A 131 -8.09 -11.83 -5.22
CA PRO A 131 -9.19 -11.68 -6.17
C PRO A 131 -10.25 -12.80 -6.06
N ASP A 132 -9.85 -13.99 -5.63
CA ASP A 132 -10.73 -15.15 -5.44
C ASP A 132 -11.64 -14.99 -4.22
N SER A 133 -11.13 -14.51 -3.08
CA SER A 133 -11.98 -14.19 -1.93
C SER A 133 -12.94 -13.05 -2.21
N MET A 134 -12.53 -12.05 -2.99
CA MET A 134 -13.43 -10.96 -3.41
C MET A 134 -14.57 -11.47 -4.29
N LYS A 135 -14.29 -12.38 -5.24
CA LYS A 135 -15.34 -13.02 -6.05
C LYS A 135 -16.26 -13.89 -5.21
N MET A 136 -15.72 -14.59 -4.22
CA MET A 136 -16.52 -15.39 -3.28
C MET A 136 -17.48 -14.49 -2.51
N LEU A 137 -16.99 -13.37 -1.99
CA LEU A 137 -17.82 -12.41 -1.27
C LEU A 137 -18.88 -11.77 -2.19
N GLU A 138 -18.53 -11.40 -3.42
CA GLU A 138 -19.51 -10.92 -4.40
C GLU A 138 -20.61 -11.95 -4.65
N TYR A 139 -20.26 -13.23 -4.80
CA TYR A 139 -21.22 -14.32 -4.92
C TYR A 139 -22.11 -14.46 -3.68
N VAL A 140 -21.52 -14.38 -2.47
CA VAL A 140 -22.29 -14.45 -1.21
C VAL A 140 -23.33 -13.33 -1.17
N VAL A 141 -22.91 -12.10 -1.44
CA VAL A 141 -23.77 -10.90 -1.36
C VAL A 141 -24.84 -10.90 -2.45
N LYS A 142 -24.46 -11.15 -3.72
CA LYS A 142 -25.39 -11.02 -4.85
C LYS A 142 -26.26 -12.24 -5.09
N GLU A 143 -25.67 -13.43 -4.99
CA GLU A 143 -26.31 -14.67 -5.46
C GLU A 143 -26.84 -15.52 -4.32
N ARG A 144 -26.08 -15.64 -3.22
CA ARG A 144 -26.43 -16.56 -2.14
C ARG A 144 -27.49 -15.99 -1.22
N LEU A 145 -27.29 -14.75 -0.78
CA LEU A 145 -28.25 -14.09 0.09
C LEU A 145 -29.34 -13.38 -0.69
N ARG A 146 -29.00 -12.94 -1.91
CA ARG A 146 -29.78 -12.08 -2.80
C ARG A 146 -30.08 -10.75 -2.12
N CYS A 147 -29.77 -9.64 -2.79
CA CYS A 147 -30.26 -8.35 -2.33
C CYS A 147 -31.79 -8.38 -2.42
N VAL A 148 -32.47 -8.38 -1.27
CA VAL A 148 -33.95 -8.42 -1.22
C VAL A 148 -34.57 -7.04 -1.37
N THR A 149 -33.74 -6.02 -1.61
CA THR A 149 -34.14 -4.62 -1.76
C THR A 149 -33.52 -4.01 -3.02
N ASP A 150 -34.05 -2.86 -3.44
CA ASP A 150 -33.51 -2.13 -4.59
C ASP A 150 -32.17 -1.43 -4.27
N SER A 151 -31.79 -1.28 -2.99
CA SER A 151 -30.56 -0.56 -2.60
C SER A 151 -29.75 -1.28 -1.52
N LEU A 152 -28.55 -1.73 -1.92
CA LEU A 152 -27.52 -2.23 -1.02
C LEU A 152 -26.64 -1.07 -0.56
N VAL A 153 -26.43 -0.97 0.75
CA VAL A 153 -25.63 0.06 1.41
C VAL A 153 -24.51 -0.58 2.24
N VAL A 154 -23.32 0.01 2.20
CA VAL A 154 -22.19 -0.45 3.01
C VAL A 154 -21.39 0.72 3.56
N GLN A 155 -20.65 0.49 4.63
CA GLN A 155 -19.55 1.36 5.03
C GLN A 155 -18.24 0.80 4.48
N ALA A 156 -17.87 1.25 3.28
CA ALA A 156 -16.69 0.75 2.59
C ALA A 156 -15.42 1.46 3.08
N PHE A 157 -14.47 0.70 3.59
CA PHE A 157 -13.13 1.21 3.88
C PHE A 157 -12.41 1.67 2.60
N PRO A 158 -11.44 2.59 2.70
CA PRO A 158 -10.63 3.00 1.55
C PRO A 158 -10.03 1.83 0.78
N GLN A 159 -9.64 0.75 1.47
CA GLN A 159 -9.06 -0.45 0.87
C GLN A 159 -10.10 -1.30 0.11
N SER A 160 -11.40 -1.23 0.48
CA SER A 160 -12.48 -1.98 -0.19
C SER A 160 -13.20 -1.18 -1.29
N MET A 161 -12.87 0.10 -1.51
CA MET A 161 -13.50 0.92 -2.56
C MET A 161 -13.34 0.37 -3.98
N ASN A 162 -12.27 -0.39 -4.25
CA ASN A 162 -12.12 -1.07 -5.55
C ASN A 162 -13.08 -2.24 -5.69
N PHE A 163 -13.27 -3.01 -4.61
CA PHE A 163 -14.25 -4.07 -4.56
C PHE A 163 -15.66 -3.50 -4.71
N TRP A 164 -15.95 -2.40 -4.01
CA TRP A 164 -17.21 -1.67 -4.16
C TRP A 164 -17.46 -1.26 -5.62
N LYS A 165 -16.47 -0.68 -6.30
CA LYS A 165 -16.58 -0.33 -7.72
C LYS A 165 -16.94 -1.54 -8.60
N GLN A 166 -16.37 -2.70 -8.30
CA GLN A 166 -16.67 -3.93 -9.05
C GLN A 166 -18.08 -4.43 -8.76
N MET A 167 -18.49 -4.45 -7.49
CA MET A 167 -19.82 -4.89 -7.07
C MET A 167 -20.95 -3.99 -7.58
N ALA A 168 -20.83 -2.67 -7.38
CA ALA A 168 -21.88 -1.70 -7.66
C ALA A 168 -21.72 -0.97 -9.02
N GLY A 169 -20.64 -1.24 -9.76
CA GLY A 169 -20.35 -0.57 -11.03
C GLY A 169 -19.87 0.89 -10.91
N HIS A 170 -19.82 1.47 -9.70
CA HIS A 170 -19.42 2.85 -9.48
C HIS A 170 -18.72 3.09 -8.14
N ARG A 171 -18.11 4.28 -7.98
CA ARG A 171 -17.45 4.73 -6.74
C ARG A 171 -18.21 5.82 -5.97
N LYS A 172 -19.45 6.11 -6.34
CA LYS A 172 -20.29 7.08 -5.61
C LYS A 172 -20.46 6.66 -4.16
N TYR A 173 -20.44 7.65 -3.28
CA TYR A 173 -20.66 7.53 -1.84
C TYR A 173 -21.48 8.72 -1.34
N GLY A 174 -22.19 8.54 -0.24
CA GLY A 174 -23.05 9.55 0.36
C GLY A 174 -22.36 10.43 1.39
N HIS A 175 -21.52 9.85 2.25
CA HIS A 175 -20.77 10.58 3.26
C HIS A 175 -19.41 9.92 3.52
N ILE A 176 -18.52 10.69 4.10
CA ILE A 176 -17.23 10.22 4.63
C ILE A 176 -17.37 10.06 6.13
N GLN A 177 -17.09 8.86 6.65
CA GLN A 177 -16.96 8.62 8.07
C GLN A 177 -15.51 8.86 8.50
N TYR A 178 -15.34 9.63 9.56
CA TYR A 178 -14.07 9.76 10.26
C TYR A 178 -14.13 9.10 11.64
N VAL A 179 -12.95 8.75 12.15
CA VAL A 179 -12.74 8.23 13.49
C VAL A 179 -11.69 9.04 14.23
N SER A 180 -11.90 9.18 15.53
CA SER A 180 -10.98 9.80 16.49
C SER A 180 -10.77 8.87 17.67
N TYR A 181 -9.52 8.84 18.16
CA TYR A 181 -9.14 8.10 19.36
C TYR A 181 -8.54 9.08 20.37
N TYR A 182 -8.96 8.98 21.63
CA TYR A 182 -8.46 9.81 22.72
C TYR A 182 -8.19 8.94 23.94
N LYS A 183 -6.95 8.89 24.40
CA LYS A 183 -6.62 8.21 25.66
C LYS A 183 -7.26 8.93 26.84
N MET A 184 -7.41 8.24 27.96
CA MET A 184 -8.09 8.82 29.11
C MET A 184 -7.40 10.08 29.65
N GLU A 185 -6.06 10.11 29.65
CA GLU A 185 -5.30 11.29 30.06
C GLU A 185 -5.50 12.50 29.14
N GLU A 186 -5.92 12.27 27.89
CA GLU A 186 -6.23 13.32 26.90
C GLU A 186 -7.66 13.85 27.05
N MET A 187 -8.53 13.18 27.80
CA MET A 187 -9.90 13.60 28.05
C MET A 187 -9.99 14.54 29.25
N LYS A 188 -11.02 15.39 29.27
CA LYS A 188 -11.42 16.22 30.41
C LYS A 188 -12.92 16.42 30.44
N VAL A 189 -13.49 16.56 31.63
CA VAL A 189 -14.85 17.07 31.81
C VAL A 189 -14.75 18.60 31.85
N PRO A 190 -15.37 19.33 30.91
CA PRO A 190 -15.36 20.79 30.91
C PRO A 190 -16.31 21.36 31.99
N GLU A 191 -15.81 22.32 32.76
CA GLU A 191 -16.57 22.99 33.83
C GLU A 191 -17.58 23.98 33.22
N ASP A 192 -17.14 24.83 32.30
CA ASP A 192 -17.89 26.00 31.79
C ASP A 192 -18.80 25.73 30.57
N LEU A 193 -19.35 24.52 30.42
CA LEU A 193 -20.34 24.27 29.35
C LEU A 193 -21.71 24.84 29.74
N ASN A 194 -22.29 25.66 28.85
CA ASN A 194 -23.69 26.06 28.96
C ASN A 194 -24.61 24.85 28.73
N THR A 195 -25.33 24.45 29.77
CA THR A 195 -26.34 23.38 29.73
C THR A 195 -27.74 23.89 30.14
N ASP A 196 -27.97 25.19 30.10
CA ASP A 196 -29.20 25.82 30.62
C ASP A 196 -30.45 25.34 29.85
N GLY A 197 -31.53 25.03 30.57
CA GLY A 197 -32.78 24.55 29.95
C GLY A 197 -32.66 23.16 29.30
N ILE A 198 -31.60 22.39 29.59
CA ILE A 198 -31.43 21.00 29.13
C ILE A 198 -31.52 20.06 30.33
N LEU A 199 -32.56 19.21 30.34
CA LEU A 199 -32.71 18.15 31.33
C LEU A 199 -32.20 16.82 30.78
N ILE A 200 -31.20 16.22 31.42
CA ILE A 200 -30.66 14.90 31.03
C ILE A 200 -31.23 13.79 31.93
N LYS A 201 -31.75 12.72 31.33
CA LYS A 201 -32.22 11.51 32.03
C LYS A 201 -31.45 10.26 31.55
N ASN A 202 -31.39 9.21 32.36
CA ASN A 202 -30.91 7.91 31.89
C ASN A 202 -31.90 7.33 30.88
N ALA A 203 -31.40 6.67 29.84
CA ALA A 203 -32.25 6.04 28.84
C ALA A 203 -33.12 4.88 29.39
N THR A 204 -32.77 4.32 30.56
CA THR A 204 -33.58 3.33 31.28
C THR A 204 -34.83 3.93 31.92
N ASP A 205 -34.82 5.23 32.19
CA ASP A 205 -35.87 5.95 32.93
C ASP A 205 -36.80 6.71 31.98
N VAL A 206 -36.59 6.54 30.66
CA VAL A 206 -37.27 7.26 29.59
C VAL A 206 -38.20 6.31 28.82
N PRO A 207 -39.45 6.71 28.52
CA PRO A 207 -40.36 5.93 27.70
C PRO A 207 -39.79 5.56 26.32
N ASP A 208 -40.08 4.36 25.83
CA ASP A 208 -39.61 3.88 24.53
C ASP A 208 -40.07 4.79 23.39
N GLU A 209 -41.32 5.26 23.47
CA GLU A 209 -41.95 6.10 22.43
C GLU A 209 -41.21 7.42 22.21
N ASP A 210 -40.70 8.02 23.28
CA ASP A 210 -39.95 9.28 23.25
C ASP A 210 -38.64 9.14 22.45
N ILE A 211 -37.87 8.08 22.75
CA ILE A 211 -36.60 7.78 22.05
C ILE A 211 -36.88 7.40 20.60
N VAL A 212 -37.86 6.54 20.36
CA VAL A 212 -38.19 6.03 19.01
C VAL A 212 -38.72 7.15 18.12
N LYS A 213 -39.57 8.03 18.65
CA LYS A 213 -40.07 9.19 17.92
C LYS A 213 -38.91 10.10 17.47
N TYR A 214 -37.97 10.39 18.37
CA TYR A 214 -36.80 11.21 18.04
C TYR A 214 -35.85 10.51 17.06
N ASP A 215 -35.57 9.20 17.22
CA ASP A 215 -34.72 8.44 16.29
C ASP A 215 -35.28 8.41 14.87
N ARG A 216 -36.61 8.33 14.72
CA ARG A 216 -37.28 8.32 13.41
C ARG A 216 -37.15 9.65 12.66
N GLU A 217 -36.93 10.77 13.35
CA GLU A 217 -36.58 12.03 12.69
C GLU A 217 -35.18 11.96 12.05
N MET A 218 -34.29 11.11 12.60
CA MET A 218 -32.88 10.98 12.21
C MET A 218 -32.68 9.96 11.12
N PHE A 219 -33.33 8.81 11.28
CA PHE A 219 -33.25 7.67 10.41
C PHE A 219 -34.64 7.05 10.33
N PRO A 220 -35.44 7.40 9.32
CA PRO A 220 -36.84 7.01 9.23
C PRO A 220 -37.02 5.57 8.70
N TYR A 221 -36.37 4.62 9.37
CA TYR A 221 -36.47 3.19 9.13
C TYR A 221 -36.62 2.45 10.45
N GLU A 222 -37.25 1.28 10.42
CA GLU A 222 -37.45 0.46 11.60
C GLU A 222 -36.13 -0.11 12.12
N ARG A 223 -35.69 0.45 13.24
CA ARG A 223 -34.55 -0.04 14.03
C ARG A 223 -34.72 0.19 15.54
N SER A 224 -35.94 0.48 15.97
CA SER A 224 -36.30 0.87 17.34
C SER A 224 -35.74 -0.08 18.39
N LYS A 225 -35.92 -1.39 18.23
CA LYS A 225 -35.40 -2.42 19.14
C LYS A 225 -33.89 -2.34 19.31
N TYR A 226 -33.16 -2.10 18.21
CA TYR A 226 -31.71 -1.97 18.24
C TYR A 226 -31.28 -0.70 18.98
N VAL A 227 -31.91 0.43 18.69
CA VAL A 227 -31.63 1.70 19.38
C VAL A 227 -31.87 1.61 20.89
N LEU A 228 -33.03 1.11 21.29
CA LEU A 228 -33.40 0.97 22.70
C LEU A 228 -32.45 0.00 23.43
N THR A 229 -32.12 -1.13 22.80
CA THR A 229 -31.18 -2.10 23.40
C THR A 229 -29.78 -1.50 23.57
N LEU A 230 -29.31 -0.72 22.58
CA LEU A 230 -27.99 -0.10 22.62
C LEU A 230 -27.89 1.00 23.70
N LEU A 231 -28.91 1.84 23.83
CA LEU A 231 -28.98 2.88 24.86
C LEU A 231 -29.08 2.30 26.28
N ARG A 232 -29.61 1.08 26.42
CA ARG A 232 -29.82 0.41 27.72
C ARG A 232 -28.85 -0.73 27.99
N LYS A 233 -27.73 -0.78 27.25
CA LYS A 233 -26.74 -1.83 27.41
C LYS A 233 -26.09 -1.72 28.80
N LYS A 234 -25.98 -2.86 29.51
CA LYS A 234 -25.49 -2.89 30.91
C LYS A 234 -24.07 -2.34 31.08
N ASN A 235 -23.23 -2.47 30.06
CA ASN A 235 -21.86 -1.96 30.03
C ASN A 235 -21.77 -0.57 29.37
N GLY A 236 -22.84 0.22 29.40
CA GLY A 236 -22.86 1.55 28.81
C GLY A 236 -23.71 2.55 29.56
N PHE A 237 -23.66 3.80 29.09
CA PHE A 237 -24.30 4.95 29.70
C PHE A 237 -25.17 5.68 28.66
N GLY A 238 -26.40 5.22 28.48
CA GLY A 238 -27.37 5.88 27.61
C GLY A 238 -28.05 7.05 28.30
N LYS A 239 -28.14 8.18 27.59
CA LYS A 239 -28.72 9.44 28.07
C LYS A 239 -29.68 10.03 27.04
N VAL A 240 -30.73 10.68 27.53
CA VAL A 240 -31.73 11.39 26.72
C VAL A 240 -31.88 12.80 27.27
N ALA A 241 -31.89 13.78 26.38
CA ALA A 241 -32.04 15.19 26.68
C ALA A 241 -33.47 15.66 26.38
N TYR A 242 -34.03 16.43 27.32
CA TYR A 242 -35.32 17.11 27.21
C TYR A 242 -35.13 18.62 27.26
N ASP A 243 -35.97 19.36 26.54
CA ASP A 243 -36.13 20.81 26.76
C ASP A 243 -37.06 21.10 27.95
N GLU A 244 -37.24 22.39 28.25
CA GLU A 244 -38.11 22.87 29.34
C GLU A 244 -39.60 22.51 29.14
N ASN A 245 -40.01 22.22 27.90
CA ASN A 245 -41.38 21.81 27.56
C ASN A 245 -41.57 20.28 27.63
N GLY A 246 -40.54 19.52 28.01
CA GLY A 246 -40.60 18.07 28.07
C GLY A 246 -40.52 17.37 26.71
N LYS A 247 -40.04 18.05 25.66
CA LYS A 247 -39.77 17.43 24.35
C LYS A 247 -38.35 16.84 24.33
N VAL A 248 -38.19 15.65 23.76
CA VAL A 248 -36.86 15.08 23.49
C VAL A 248 -36.13 15.90 22.43
N ILE A 249 -34.91 16.33 22.75
CA ILE A 249 -34.05 17.16 21.91
C ILE A 249 -32.70 16.49 21.61
N GLY A 250 -32.48 15.27 22.09
CA GLY A 250 -31.30 14.47 21.79
C GLY A 250 -31.17 13.20 22.63
N PHE A 251 -30.31 12.28 22.19
CA PHE A 251 -29.86 11.14 22.98
C PHE A 251 -28.44 10.71 22.58
N GLY A 252 -27.75 10.00 23.46
CA GLY A 252 -26.47 9.40 23.15
C GLY A 252 -26.08 8.29 24.12
N THR A 253 -25.07 7.50 23.77
CA THR A 253 -24.55 6.46 24.66
C THR A 253 -23.07 6.22 24.46
N VAL A 254 -22.38 5.86 25.53
CA VAL A 254 -21.04 5.24 25.49
C VAL A 254 -21.17 3.80 25.93
N ILE A 255 -20.54 2.89 25.19
CA ILE A 255 -20.38 1.48 25.57
C ILE A 255 -18.92 1.24 25.93
N ILE A 256 -18.69 0.63 27.09
CA ILE A 256 -17.36 0.21 27.55
C ILE A 256 -17.22 -1.29 27.25
N TYR A 257 -16.36 -1.61 26.29
CA TYR A 257 -16.07 -2.99 25.93
C TYR A 257 -15.09 -3.65 26.91
N PRO A 258 -15.06 -4.99 27.01
CA PRO A 258 -14.12 -5.70 27.87
C PRO A 258 -12.63 -5.37 27.64
N SER A 259 -12.31 -4.87 26.44
CA SER A 259 -10.95 -4.41 26.08
C SER A 259 -10.54 -3.09 26.75
N GLY A 260 -11.48 -2.38 27.38
CA GLY A 260 -11.32 -1.00 27.84
C GLY A 260 -11.68 0.07 26.80
N GLU A 261 -12.01 -0.28 25.55
CA GLU A 261 -12.43 0.69 24.54
C GLU A 261 -13.79 1.30 24.91
N CYS A 262 -13.85 2.63 25.03
CA CYS A 262 -15.06 3.40 25.29
C CYS A 262 -15.62 3.94 23.96
N VAL A 263 -16.67 3.34 23.44
CA VAL A 263 -17.25 3.70 22.14
C VAL A 263 -18.45 4.62 22.36
N LEU A 264 -18.27 5.91 22.06
CA LEU A 264 -19.37 6.87 21.99
C LEU A 264 -20.13 6.62 20.69
N SER A 265 -21.32 6.04 20.76
CA SER A 265 -22.13 5.73 19.59
C SER A 265 -23.53 5.18 19.92
N PRO A 266 -24.61 5.81 19.45
CA PRO A 266 -24.68 7.11 18.74
C PRO A 266 -24.60 8.32 19.70
N LEU A 267 -24.57 9.52 19.11
CA LEU A 267 -24.88 10.79 19.76
C LEU A 267 -25.65 11.66 18.77
N TYR A 268 -26.96 11.80 18.99
CA TYR A 268 -27.87 12.61 18.19
C TYR A 268 -28.46 13.74 19.02
N ALA A 269 -28.56 14.94 18.45
CA ALA A 269 -29.01 16.13 19.17
C ALA A 269 -29.49 17.21 18.20
N ASP A 270 -30.44 18.05 18.62
CA ASP A 270 -30.95 19.18 17.83
C ASP A 270 -29.84 20.19 17.51
N ASP A 271 -28.86 20.34 18.40
CA ASP A 271 -27.69 21.19 18.18
C ASP A 271 -26.45 20.71 18.96
N LYS A 272 -25.33 21.43 18.75
CA LYS A 272 -24.04 21.15 19.38
C LYS A 272 -24.10 21.26 20.90
N ARG A 273 -24.83 22.23 21.46
CA ARG A 273 -24.91 22.46 22.90
C ARG A 273 -25.55 21.25 23.60
N ILE A 274 -26.61 20.70 22.99
CA ILE A 274 -27.29 19.50 23.50
C ILE A 274 -26.40 18.26 23.39
N ALA A 275 -25.70 18.08 22.25
CA ALA A 275 -24.73 16.99 22.10
C ALA A 275 -23.63 17.05 23.19
N GLN A 276 -23.13 18.25 23.48
CA GLN A 276 -22.15 18.49 24.53
C GLN A 276 -22.73 18.25 25.93
N ALA A 277 -23.96 18.67 26.21
CA ALA A 277 -24.62 18.40 27.50
C ALA A 277 -24.78 16.89 27.76
N ILE A 278 -25.23 16.14 26.74
CA ILE A 278 -25.34 14.68 26.79
C ILE A 278 -23.97 14.05 27.05
N PHE A 279 -22.94 14.44 26.29
CA PHE A 279 -21.62 13.83 26.43
C PHE A 279 -20.94 14.20 27.75
N LYS A 280 -21.12 15.43 28.27
CA LYS A 280 -20.66 15.83 29.61
C LYS A 280 -21.25 14.90 30.67
N ASN A 281 -22.56 14.67 30.65
CA ASN A 281 -23.23 13.81 31.62
C ASN A 281 -22.80 12.32 31.51
N ILE A 282 -22.47 11.86 30.30
CA ILE A 282 -21.86 10.54 30.12
C ILE A 282 -20.46 10.50 30.72
N LEU A 283 -19.62 11.50 30.40
CA LEU A 283 -18.21 11.53 30.79
C LEU A 283 -18.03 11.66 32.31
N GLU A 284 -18.92 12.37 33.00
CA GLU A 284 -18.95 12.50 34.47
C GLU A 284 -19.12 11.15 35.19
N GLN A 285 -19.68 10.13 34.53
CA GLN A 285 -19.84 8.79 35.10
C GLN A 285 -18.69 7.84 34.77
N ILE A 286 -17.73 8.28 33.95
CA ILE A 286 -16.60 7.46 33.53
C ILE A 286 -15.37 7.85 34.36
N PRO A 287 -14.81 6.95 35.17
CA PRO A 287 -13.61 7.22 35.95
C PRO A 287 -12.39 7.30 35.02
N LEU A 288 -11.99 8.53 34.64
CA LEU A 288 -10.90 8.76 33.68
C LEU A 288 -9.51 8.32 34.18
N ASP A 289 -9.37 8.03 35.47
CA ASP A 289 -8.17 7.47 36.09
C ASP A 289 -8.16 5.93 36.13
N ASP A 290 -9.24 5.27 35.72
CA ASP A 290 -9.33 3.81 35.69
C ASP A 290 -8.42 3.23 34.60
N LYS A 291 -7.34 2.57 35.05
CA LYS A 291 -6.32 1.94 34.20
C LYS A 291 -6.85 0.80 33.33
N ARG A 292 -8.07 0.30 33.58
CA ARG A 292 -8.72 -0.71 32.73
C ARG A 292 -9.27 -0.10 31.45
N LEU A 293 -9.48 1.21 31.42
CA LEU A 293 -9.97 1.92 30.25
C LEU A 293 -8.81 2.20 29.28
N LEU A 294 -9.04 1.89 28.00
CA LEU A 294 -8.03 2.03 26.96
C LEU A 294 -8.04 3.44 26.36
N ARG A 295 -9.20 3.85 25.83
CA ARG A 295 -9.40 5.13 25.12
C ARG A 295 -10.87 5.32 24.72
N PHE A 296 -11.24 6.56 24.44
CA PHE A 296 -12.46 6.89 23.72
C PHE A 296 -12.30 6.68 22.22
N HIS A 297 -13.33 6.12 21.62
CA HIS A 297 -13.51 5.92 20.19
C HIS A 297 -14.73 6.70 19.74
N VAL A 298 -14.50 7.74 18.96
CA VAL A 298 -15.54 8.67 18.51
C VAL A 298 -15.58 8.66 16.99
N ARG A 299 -16.78 8.51 16.44
CA ARG A 299 -17.00 8.52 14.99
C ARG A 299 -17.94 9.63 14.63
N SER A 300 -17.67 10.30 13.52
CA SER A 300 -18.62 11.27 12.98
C SER A 300 -18.42 11.35 11.48
N VAL A 301 -19.27 12.11 10.80
CA VAL A 301 -19.33 12.17 9.35
C VAL A 301 -19.03 13.58 8.88
N ASP A 302 -18.51 13.71 7.66
CA ASP A 302 -18.26 14.99 7.00
C ASP A 302 -19.49 15.90 6.90
N LYS A 303 -20.69 15.31 6.94
CA LYS A 303 -21.98 16.03 6.89
C LYS A 303 -22.53 16.48 8.26
N CYS A 304 -21.85 16.15 9.36
CA CYS A 304 -22.26 16.59 10.70
C CYS A 304 -22.24 18.12 10.82
N GLN A 305 -23.29 18.72 11.40
CA GLN A 305 -23.35 20.16 11.64
C GLN A 305 -22.21 20.60 12.57
N GLY A 306 -21.43 21.60 12.14
CA GLY A 306 -20.25 22.06 12.89
C GLY A 306 -19.09 21.08 12.92
N GLY A 307 -19.13 20.00 12.13
CA GLY A 307 -18.06 19.02 12.01
C GLY A 307 -17.71 18.32 13.33
N PHE A 308 -16.44 17.98 13.52
CA PHE A 308 -15.94 17.34 14.74
C PHE A 308 -15.73 18.32 15.91
N ASP A 309 -15.91 19.62 15.71
CA ASP A 309 -15.53 20.66 16.67
C ASP A 309 -16.39 20.68 17.93
N TRP A 310 -17.45 19.88 17.97
CA TRP A 310 -18.27 19.69 19.15
C TRP A 310 -17.50 19.01 20.30
N ILE A 311 -16.51 18.14 19.99
CA ILE A 311 -15.78 17.39 21.01
C ILE A 311 -14.62 18.17 21.64
N GLN A 312 -14.17 19.27 21.03
CA GLN A 312 -12.98 20.01 21.48
C GLN A 312 -12.96 20.34 22.99
N PRO A 313 -14.08 20.75 23.63
CA PRO A 313 -14.08 21.03 25.06
C PRO A 313 -13.76 19.83 25.95
N PHE A 314 -13.94 18.60 25.45
CA PHE A 314 -13.72 17.36 26.20
C PHE A 314 -12.32 16.79 26.03
N VAL A 315 -11.48 17.39 25.19
CA VAL A 315 -10.12 16.92 24.91
C VAL A 315 -9.09 18.00 25.22
N LYS A 316 -7.95 17.59 25.77
CA LYS A 316 -6.80 18.44 26.09
C LYS A 316 -5.88 18.66 24.89
N CYS A 317 -6.06 17.87 23.83
CA CYS A 317 -5.28 17.93 22.60
C CYS A 317 -6.12 18.48 21.43
N PRO A 318 -5.48 18.91 20.33
CA PRO A 318 -6.20 19.26 19.11
C PRO A 318 -7.02 18.08 18.58
N ILE A 319 -8.19 18.36 18.00
CA ILE A 319 -9.02 17.34 17.36
C ILE A 319 -8.23 16.57 16.30
N ARG A 320 -8.30 15.24 16.38
CA ARG A 320 -7.70 14.33 15.41
C ARG A 320 -8.80 13.58 14.71
N LYS A 321 -8.87 13.65 13.37
CA LYS A 321 -9.76 12.80 12.57
C LYS A 321 -8.98 11.99 11.55
N GLU A 322 -9.30 10.71 11.44
CA GLU A 322 -8.77 9.78 10.43
C GLU A 322 -9.92 9.30 9.56
N LEU A 323 -9.71 9.20 8.25
CA LEU A 323 -10.69 8.61 7.34
C LEU A 323 -10.92 7.15 7.73
N ALA A 324 -12.16 6.82 8.11
CA ALA A 324 -12.56 5.47 8.46
C ALA A 324 -13.19 4.74 7.27
N ALA A 325 -14.27 5.28 6.71
CA ALA A 325 -15.07 4.61 5.69
C ALA A 325 -15.85 5.61 4.81
N TYR A 326 -16.42 5.11 3.73
CA TYR A 326 -17.37 5.79 2.86
C TYR A 326 -18.71 5.07 2.94
N LEU A 327 -19.81 5.81 3.14
CA LEU A 327 -21.14 5.25 2.98
C LEU A 327 -21.42 5.06 1.49
N CYS A 328 -21.37 3.84 0.99
CA CYS A 328 -21.59 3.51 -0.40
C CYS A 328 -22.96 2.85 -0.59
N TYR A 329 -23.53 2.97 -1.79
CA TYR A 329 -24.89 2.54 -2.10
C TYR A 329 -25.04 2.10 -3.57
N THR A 330 -25.87 1.11 -3.91
CA THR A 330 -26.01 0.64 -5.31
C THR A 330 -26.93 1.52 -6.14
N THR A 331 -28.11 1.88 -5.64
CA THR A 331 -29.10 2.67 -6.41
C THR A 331 -29.29 4.06 -5.83
N HIS A 332 -29.65 4.17 -4.55
CA HIS A 332 -29.87 5.43 -3.86
C HIS A 332 -29.42 5.39 -2.39
N LEU A 333 -29.25 6.56 -1.79
CA LEU A 333 -28.85 6.71 -0.39
C LEU A 333 -30.07 6.63 0.54
N PRO A 334 -29.90 6.07 1.75
CA PRO A 334 -30.93 6.17 2.76
C PRO A 334 -31.10 7.61 3.24
N VAL A 335 -32.32 7.95 3.64
CA VAL A 335 -32.66 9.23 4.26
C VAL A 335 -31.99 9.30 5.65
N ILE A 336 -31.09 10.28 5.83
CA ILE A 336 -30.39 10.52 7.10
C ILE A 336 -30.38 12.01 7.39
N ASN A 337 -30.84 12.41 8.59
CA ASN A 337 -30.76 13.80 9.03
C ASN A 337 -29.39 14.11 9.65
N TYR A 338 -28.41 14.41 8.80
CA TYR A 338 -27.04 14.69 9.24
C TYR A 338 -26.89 15.93 10.13
N LYS A 339 -27.85 16.87 10.12
CA LYS A 339 -27.77 18.09 10.94
C LYS A 339 -27.75 17.78 12.43
N LYS A 340 -28.40 16.69 12.82
CA LYS A 340 -28.53 16.27 14.21
C LYS A 340 -27.60 15.10 14.58
N ALA A 341 -26.77 14.61 13.65
CA ALA A 341 -25.98 13.40 13.81
C ALA A 341 -24.51 13.71 14.19
N PHE A 342 -24.24 13.93 15.47
CA PHE A 342 -22.90 14.24 15.98
C PHE A 342 -21.97 13.03 16.02
N VAL A 343 -22.51 11.88 16.41
CA VAL A 343 -21.84 10.57 16.30
C VAL A 343 -22.83 9.54 15.77
N ASN A 344 -22.44 8.84 14.70
CA ASN A 344 -23.28 7.83 14.06
C ASN A 344 -23.22 6.48 14.79
N PHE A 345 -24.22 5.61 14.55
CA PHE A 345 -24.30 4.27 15.12
C PHE A 345 -23.04 3.41 14.83
N PRO A 346 -22.77 2.39 15.68
CA PRO A 346 -21.50 1.71 15.62
C PRO A 346 -21.53 0.72 14.46
N TYR A 347 -20.84 1.06 13.38
CA TYR A 347 -20.45 0.06 12.38
C TYR A 347 -19.33 -0.81 12.91
N THR A 348 -19.37 -2.08 12.60
CA THR A 348 -18.41 -3.06 13.10
C THR A 348 -17.09 -2.97 12.33
N ASN A 349 -16.36 -1.87 12.55
CA ASN A 349 -15.17 -1.52 11.81
C ASN A 349 -13.89 -2.07 12.46
N PHE A 350 -12.98 -2.55 11.61
CA PHE A 350 -11.69 -3.13 11.97
C PHE A 350 -10.55 -2.12 11.81
N ARG A 351 -9.53 -2.22 12.67
CA ARG A 351 -8.18 -1.72 12.39
C ARG A 351 -7.30 -2.91 12.07
N THR A 352 -6.64 -2.91 10.91
CA THR A 352 -5.60 -3.90 10.61
C THR A 352 -4.52 -3.81 11.66
N LYS A 353 -4.36 -4.86 12.48
CA LYS A 353 -3.12 -5.05 13.24
C LYS A 353 -2.01 -5.19 12.20
N TYR A 354 -1.14 -4.19 12.13
CA TYR A 354 0.07 -4.31 11.35
C TYR A 354 1.06 -5.12 12.19
N LEU A 355 1.73 -6.08 11.55
CA LEU A 355 2.69 -6.92 12.24
C LEU A 355 4.11 -6.58 11.76
N THR A 356 5.06 -6.65 12.66
CA THR A 356 6.49 -6.70 12.36
C THR A 356 6.86 -8.04 11.72
N ALA A 357 8.10 -8.19 11.23
CA ALA A 357 8.52 -9.41 10.55
C ALA A 357 8.52 -10.65 11.48
N ASP A 358 8.69 -10.43 12.79
CA ASP A 358 8.60 -11.44 13.85
C ASP A 358 7.16 -11.64 14.40
N GLY A 359 6.15 -11.05 13.75
CA GLY A 359 4.74 -11.26 14.08
C GLY A 359 4.21 -10.42 15.25
N LYS A 360 4.98 -9.47 15.79
CA LYS A 360 4.52 -8.58 16.87
C LYS A 360 3.64 -7.45 16.32
N PRO A 361 2.59 -7.02 17.04
CA PRO A 361 1.82 -5.86 16.65
C PRO A 361 2.67 -4.59 16.58
N ARG A 362 2.44 -3.78 15.55
CA ARG A 362 2.97 -2.42 15.40
C ARG A 362 1.87 -1.45 15.00
N ASP A 363 2.14 -0.17 15.25
CA ASP A 363 1.28 0.90 14.78
C ASP A 363 1.29 1.01 13.25
N GLN A 364 0.15 1.44 12.71
CA GLN A 364 0.00 1.78 11.30
C GLN A 364 0.87 2.98 10.96
N LEU A 365 1.63 2.92 9.87
CA LEU A 365 2.35 4.08 9.34
C LEU A 365 1.40 5.07 8.68
N THR A 366 1.50 6.33 9.08
CA THR A 366 0.74 7.48 8.58
C THR A 366 1.66 8.70 8.53
N MET A 367 1.29 9.74 7.79
CA MET A 367 2.03 11.01 7.78
C MET A 367 2.18 11.65 9.18
N ARG A 368 1.39 11.24 10.19
CA ARG A 368 1.39 11.83 11.53
C ARG A 368 2.39 11.19 12.49
N ASN A 369 2.71 9.91 12.28
CA ASN A 369 3.56 9.13 13.18
C ASN A 369 4.87 8.70 12.54
N VAL A 370 5.24 9.35 11.45
CA VAL A 370 6.57 9.29 10.86
C VAL A 370 7.13 10.69 10.71
N ASP A 371 8.44 10.80 10.75
CA ASP A 371 9.18 11.97 10.29
C ASP A 371 9.68 11.67 8.88
N ILE A 372 9.44 12.61 7.96
CA ILE A 372 9.92 12.55 6.57
C ILE A 372 11.06 13.54 6.46
N ILE A 373 12.27 13.01 6.33
CA ILE A 373 13.50 13.79 6.37
C ILE A 373 14.04 13.85 4.94
N VAL A 374 13.92 15.02 4.32
CA VAL A 374 14.50 15.32 3.01
C VAL A 374 15.89 15.90 3.23
N ASP A 375 16.86 15.38 2.48
CA ASP A 375 18.28 15.71 2.56
C ASP A 375 18.83 15.55 3.99
N PRO A 376 18.85 14.30 4.49
CA PRO A 376 19.25 13.99 5.86
C PRO A 376 20.67 14.48 6.15
N ASN A 377 20.89 14.83 7.42
CA ASN A 377 22.22 15.19 7.91
C ASN A 377 23.18 13.99 7.93
N GLU A 378 24.47 14.27 8.11
CA GLU A 378 25.52 13.23 8.10
C GLU A 378 25.30 12.15 9.16
N ASN A 379 24.78 12.50 10.34
CA ASN A 379 24.49 11.53 11.41
C ASN A 379 23.46 10.47 10.98
N LEU A 380 22.38 10.90 10.33
CA LEU A 380 21.36 9.98 9.80
C LEU A 380 21.88 9.15 8.62
N ILE A 381 22.75 9.74 7.79
CA ILE A 381 23.44 8.99 6.72
C ILE A 381 24.33 7.90 7.32
N ASP A 382 25.08 8.21 8.38
CA ASP A 382 25.94 7.24 9.06
C ASP A 382 25.12 6.14 9.74
N GLU A 383 23.98 6.46 10.36
CA GLU A 383 23.04 5.47 10.89
C GLU A 383 22.50 4.55 9.78
N PHE A 384 22.14 5.13 8.64
CA PHE A 384 21.74 4.35 7.46
C PHE A 384 22.87 3.42 6.99
N MET A 385 24.11 3.90 6.94
CA MET A 385 25.28 3.10 6.55
C MET A 385 25.58 1.98 7.55
N ASN A 386 25.43 2.23 8.85
CA ASN A 386 25.58 1.24 9.92
C ASN A 386 24.46 0.18 9.92
N GLY A 387 23.31 0.50 9.31
CA GLY A 387 22.18 -0.40 9.10
C GLY A 387 22.17 -0.98 7.69
N TYR A 388 21.14 -0.65 6.91
CA TYR A 388 20.91 -1.23 5.57
C TYR A 388 22.04 -0.92 4.57
N GLY A 389 22.71 0.23 4.68
CA GLY A 389 23.77 0.62 3.75
C GLY A 389 24.90 -0.42 3.66
N LYS A 390 25.34 -0.99 4.79
CA LYS A 390 26.40 -2.04 4.82
C LYS A 390 25.97 -3.37 4.20
N GLU A 391 24.66 -3.65 4.14
CA GLU A 391 24.14 -4.88 3.53
C GLU A 391 24.26 -4.85 2.01
N ARG A 392 24.44 -3.66 1.42
CA ARG A 392 24.57 -3.48 -0.02
C ARG A 392 26.02 -3.60 -0.45
N LEU A 393 26.40 -4.80 -0.90
CA LEU A 393 27.78 -5.08 -1.31
C LEU A 393 28.29 -4.18 -2.45
N ASN A 394 27.43 -3.67 -3.31
CA ASN A 394 27.80 -2.86 -4.47
C ASN A 394 27.49 -1.35 -4.29
N PHE A 395 27.64 -0.86 -3.07
CA PHE A 395 27.33 0.52 -2.67
C PHE A 395 28.24 0.95 -1.51
N GLU A 396 28.67 2.21 -1.51
CA GLU A 396 29.47 2.79 -0.44
C GLU A 396 28.97 4.19 -0.06
N ARG A 397 29.33 4.66 1.13
CA ARG A 397 28.92 5.98 1.65
C ARG A 397 29.22 7.11 0.67
N ASN A 398 30.39 7.06 0.03
CA ASN A 398 30.85 8.08 -0.92
C ASN A 398 29.95 8.17 -2.16
N ASP A 399 29.18 7.13 -2.49
CA ASP A 399 28.23 7.20 -3.60
C ASP A 399 27.12 8.23 -3.35
N ILE A 400 26.67 8.41 -2.09
CA ILE A 400 25.67 9.44 -1.74
C ILE A 400 26.24 10.84 -2.02
N GLY A 401 27.47 11.08 -1.58
CA GLY A 401 28.18 12.36 -1.83
C GLY A 401 28.39 12.60 -3.32
N MET A 402 28.77 11.56 -4.07
CA MET A 402 28.91 11.62 -5.52
C MET A 402 27.59 12.01 -6.19
N TRP A 403 26.47 11.37 -5.86
CA TRP A 403 25.16 11.70 -6.46
C TRP A 403 24.76 13.14 -6.18
N LYS A 404 24.91 13.59 -4.94
CA LYS A 404 24.62 14.98 -4.55
C LYS A 404 25.49 15.97 -5.34
N SER A 405 26.79 15.68 -5.50
CA SER A 405 27.70 16.55 -6.27
C SER A 405 27.39 16.59 -7.77
N CYS A 406 26.95 15.47 -8.35
CA CYS A 406 26.68 15.37 -9.79
C CYS A 406 25.38 16.07 -10.20
N TYR A 407 24.34 15.95 -9.38
CA TYR A 407 22.99 16.44 -9.70
C TYR A 407 22.65 17.75 -8.97
N GLY A 408 23.40 18.14 -7.93
CA GLY A 408 23.19 19.38 -7.19
C GLY A 408 21.77 19.48 -6.62
N ASP A 409 21.15 20.65 -6.76
CA ASP A 409 19.79 20.95 -6.30
C ASP A 409 18.70 20.11 -7.00
N GLN A 410 19.06 19.35 -8.05
CA GLN A 410 18.15 18.42 -8.69
C GLN A 410 18.10 17.06 -8.01
N TYR A 411 18.93 16.78 -6.99
CA TYR A 411 18.94 15.53 -6.24
C TYR A 411 18.43 15.72 -4.83
N SER A 412 17.63 14.77 -4.35
CA SER A 412 17.33 14.65 -2.94
C SER A 412 17.32 13.20 -2.48
N LEU A 413 17.78 13.01 -1.25
CA LEU A 413 17.67 11.76 -0.51
C LEU A 413 16.59 11.90 0.56
N VAL A 414 15.71 10.92 0.69
CA VAL A 414 14.63 10.94 1.67
C VAL A 414 14.71 9.72 2.57
N PHE A 415 14.76 9.97 3.87
CA PHE A 415 14.59 8.97 4.91
C PHE A 415 13.25 9.15 5.61
N ILE A 416 12.63 8.02 5.95
CA ILE A 416 11.42 7.99 6.75
C ILE A 416 11.76 7.25 8.03
N CYS A 417 11.44 7.88 9.15
CA CYS A 417 11.66 7.34 10.48
C CYS A 417 10.33 7.33 11.25
N PRO A 418 10.07 6.36 12.13
CA PRO A 418 9.03 6.51 13.14
C PRO A 418 9.25 7.80 13.92
N LYS A 419 8.16 8.49 14.24
CA LYS A 419 8.22 9.83 14.83
C LYS A 419 9.05 9.87 16.11
N GLY A 420 9.98 10.82 16.19
CA GLY A 420 10.87 10.99 17.35
C GLY A 420 11.97 9.94 17.46
N THR A 421 12.25 9.21 16.37
CA THR A 421 13.34 8.23 16.30
C THR A 421 14.23 8.50 15.09
N ASN A 422 15.47 8.01 15.12
CA ASN A 422 16.35 8.05 13.96
C ASN A 422 16.36 6.73 13.15
N LYS A 423 15.57 5.73 13.58
CA LYS A 423 15.49 4.44 12.89
C LYS A 423 14.92 4.63 11.49
N ILE A 424 15.77 4.52 10.48
CA ILE A 424 15.35 4.56 9.08
C ILE A 424 14.53 3.31 8.76
N ILE A 425 13.24 3.50 8.50
CA ILE A 425 12.31 2.42 8.14
C ILE A 425 12.02 2.35 6.65
N GLN A 426 12.32 3.43 5.92
CA GLN A 426 12.18 3.47 4.47
C GLN A 426 13.09 4.55 3.87
N THR A 427 13.60 4.27 2.68
CA THR A 427 14.41 5.22 1.89
C THR A 427 13.86 5.38 0.48
N VAL A 428 14.07 6.55 -0.09
CA VAL A 428 13.92 6.82 -1.53
C VAL A 428 14.83 7.97 -1.89
N HIS A 429 15.40 7.96 -3.09
CA HIS A 429 15.99 9.17 -3.64
C HIS A 429 15.27 9.56 -4.92
N TYR A 430 15.47 10.79 -5.35
CA TYR A 430 15.06 11.22 -6.66
C TYR A 430 16.04 12.24 -7.21
N PHE A 431 16.15 12.26 -8.53
CA PHE A 431 16.84 13.35 -9.20
C PHE A 431 16.26 13.61 -10.58
N LYS A 432 16.43 14.84 -11.07
CA LYS A 432 15.99 15.22 -12.41
C LYS A 432 17.16 15.28 -13.38
N PHE A 433 16.93 14.81 -14.59
CA PHE A 433 17.84 15.01 -15.71
C PHE A 433 17.09 15.67 -16.86
N HIS A 434 17.72 16.68 -17.44
CA HIS A 434 17.16 17.52 -18.50
C HIS A 434 17.57 16.98 -19.87
N PRO A 435 16.72 17.11 -20.90
CA PRO A 435 17.13 16.74 -22.24
C PRO A 435 18.28 17.65 -22.70
N VAL A 436 19.23 17.11 -23.47
CA VAL A 436 20.37 17.89 -24.00
C VAL A 436 19.94 18.98 -24.99
N SER A 437 18.73 18.85 -25.53
CA SER A 437 18.06 19.85 -26.36
C SER A 437 16.56 19.89 -26.02
N PRO A 438 15.93 21.08 -25.94
CA PRO A 438 14.49 21.20 -25.74
C PRO A 438 13.63 20.45 -26.76
N LEU A 439 14.17 20.15 -27.95
CA LEU A 439 13.50 19.39 -29.01
C LEU A 439 13.33 17.90 -28.69
N ILE A 440 14.10 17.37 -27.72
CA ILE A 440 14.14 15.94 -27.38
C ILE A 440 12.99 15.56 -26.43
N GLY A 441 12.51 16.50 -25.60
CA GLY A 441 11.39 16.24 -24.71
C GLY A 441 11.36 17.10 -23.45
N LYS A 442 10.73 16.57 -22.41
CA LYS A 442 10.65 17.21 -21.09
C LYS A 442 11.63 16.54 -20.12
N PRO A 443 12.04 17.23 -19.04
CA PRO A 443 12.86 16.62 -18.01
C PRO A 443 12.22 15.35 -17.43
N HIS A 444 13.06 14.39 -17.10
CA HIS A 444 12.65 13.16 -16.43
C HIS A 444 13.04 13.23 -14.96
N GLN A 445 12.25 12.60 -14.10
CA GLN A 445 12.59 12.39 -12.70
C GLN A 445 12.90 10.92 -12.46
N TYR A 446 14.13 10.59 -12.13
CA TYR A 446 14.47 9.28 -11.62
C TYR A 446 14.00 9.12 -10.20
N ASN A 447 13.33 8.00 -9.91
CA ASN A 447 12.99 7.57 -8.56
C ASN A 447 13.68 6.23 -8.33
N GLY A 448 14.53 6.18 -7.31
CA GLY A 448 15.42 5.04 -7.07
C GLY A 448 15.71 4.87 -5.59
N PHE A 449 16.62 3.94 -5.30
CA PHE A 449 17.07 3.67 -3.92
C PHE A 449 15.91 3.38 -2.94
N PHE A 450 14.84 2.80 -3.46
CA PHE A 450 13.67 2.44 -2.69
C PHE A 450 13.93 1.20 -1.84
N TRP A 451 13.78 1.34 -0.53
CA TRP A 451 13.86 0.24 0.41
C TRP A 451 12.87 0.44 1.56
N VAL A 452 12.30 -0.65 2.06
CA VAL A 452 11.43 -0.67 3.24
C VAL A 452 11.98 -1.72 4.20
N HIS A 453 12.20 -1.29 5.44
CA HIS A 453 12.64 -2.15 6.54
C HIS A 453 11.66 -3.33 6.70
N PRO A 454 12.14 -4.58 6.88
CA PRO A 454 11.30 -5.78 6.95
C PRO A 454 10.06 -5.65 7.84
N ASP A 455 10.21 -5.14 9.07
CA ASP A 455 9.11 -4.92 10.02
C ASP A 455 7.99 -3.99 9.55
N TYR A 456 8.25 -3.18 8.52
CA TYR A 456 7.34 -2.16 8.04
C TYR A 456 6.80 -2.48 6.65
N ARG A 457 7.12 -3.64 6.07
CA ARG A 457 6.63 -4.08 4.75
C ARG A 457 5.15 -4.47 4.79
N ALA A 458 4.27 -3.47 4.78
CA ALA A 458 2.83 -3.70 4.63
C ALA A 458 2.17 -2.59 3.80
N SER A 459 0.85 -2.72 3.59
CA SER A 459 0.09 -1.83 2.72
C SER A 459 0.09 -0.36 3.14
N ASP A 460 0.31 -0.06 4.42
CA ASP A 460 0.45 1.28 4.97
C ASP A 460 1.75 1.96 4.54
N SER A 461 2.89 1.26 4.56
CA SER A 461 4.16 1.78 4.01
C SER A 461 4.04 2.15 2.52
N MET A 462 3.26 1.37 1.76
CA MET A 462 3.01 1.65 0.34
C MET A 462 2.15 2.90 0.15
N ILE A 463 1.13 3.10 1.00
CA ILE A 463 0.29 4.31 0.96
C ILE A 463 1.11 5.53 1.37
N LEU A 464 1.94 5.39 2.39
CA LEU A 464 2.85 6.44 2.82
C LEU A 464 3.82 6.84 1.70
N CYS A 465 4.42 5.86 1.01
CA CYS A 465 5.26 6.11 -0.15
C CYS A 465 4.51 6.87 -1.26
N ASP A 466 3.28 6.45 -1.58
CA ASP A 466 2.45 7.10 -2.59
C ASP A 466 2.19 8.58 -2.25
N ASN A 467 1.83 8.84 -0.98
CA ASN A 467 1.60 10.19 -0.50
C ASN A 467 2.87 11.05 -0.50
N ILE A 468 4.03 10.48 -0.17
CA ILE A 468 5.30 11.24 -0.21
C ILE A 468 5.62 11.60 -1.66
N VAL A 469 5.55 10.63 -2.56
CA VAL A 469 5.83 10.82 -3.99
C VAL A 469 4.86 11.83 -4.62
N LYS A 470 3.59 11.84 -4.22
CA LYS A 470 2.55 12.72 -4.77
C LYS A 470 2.46 14.10 -4.10
N ASP A 471 2.39 14.11 -2.77
CA ASP A 471 2.04 15.29 -1.97
C ASP A 471 3.27 15.94 -1.33
N GLY A 472 4.26 15.14 -0.90
CA GLY A 472 5.45 15.63 -0.17
C GLY A 472 6.54 16.22 -1.08
N LEU A 473 6.67 15.72 -2.30
CA LEU A 473 7.77 16.07 -3.21
C LEU A 473 7.42 17.11 -4.29
N ARG A 474 6.16 17.58 -4.35
CA ARG A 474 5.68 18.64 -5.29
C ARG A 474 6.16 18.52 -6.75
N THR A 475 6.34 17.31 -7.29
CA THR A 475 6.85 17.13 -8.67
C THR A 475 6.11 16.07 -9.50
N VAL A 476 4.81 15.89 -9.28
CA VAL A 476 3.93 15.15 -10.23
C VAL A 476 3.66 15.95 -11.52
N GLY A 477 4.61 16.77 -11.96
CA GLY A 477 4.60 17.48 -13.24
C GLY A 477 5.57 16.92 -14.28
N GLY A 478 6.41 15.94 -13.93
CA GLY A 478 7.45 15.37 -14.80
C GLY A 478 7.25 13.89 -15.15
N ASN A 479 7.89 13.44 -16.22
CA ASN A 479 7.93 12.02 -16.61
C ASN A 479 8.78 11.24 -15.61
N SER A 480 8.14 10.57 -14.65
CA SER A 480 8.82 9.78 -13.63
C SER A 480 9.32 8.47 -14.22
N VAL A 481 10.55 8.11 -13.88
CA VAL A 481 11.22 6.89 -14.34
C VAL A 481 11.79 6.13 -13.15
N SER A 482 11.75 4.80 -13.19
CA SER A 482 12.36 3.95 -12.17
C SER A 482 12.67 2.56 -12.71
N HIS A 483 13.76 1.97 -12.25
CA HIS A 483 13.99 0.55 -12.40
C HIS A 483 13.21 -0.21 -11.32
N CYS A 484 12.08 -0.79 -11.71
CA CYS A 484 11.18 -1.50 -10.83
C CYS A 484 11.52 -3.00 -10.80
N PHE A 485 11.85 -3.52 -9.63
CA PHE A 485 11.92 -4.97 -9.43
C PHE A 485 10.58 -5.64 -9.74
N PRO A 486 10.56 -6.91 -10.16
CA PRO A 486 9.32 -7.65 -10.40
C PRO A 486 8.35 -7.60 -9.22
N SER A 487 8.86 -7.71 -7.99
CA SER A 487 8.09 -7.59 -6.74
C SER A 487 7.49 -6.20 -6.52
N SER A 488 8.11 -5.15 -7.07
CA SER A 488 7.73 -3.74 -6.89
C SER A 488 6.86 -3.20 -8.02
N MET A 489 6.67 -3.95 -9.11
CA MET A 489 5.83 -3.53 -10.26
C MET A 489 4.39 -3.22 -9.86
N LYS A 490 3.82 -3.97 -8.91
CA LYS A 490 2.47 -3.72 -8.40
C LYS A 490 2.40 -2.37 -7.66
N ILE A 491 3.48 -1.99 -6.98
CA ILE A 491 3.60 -0.72 -6.26
C ILE A 491 3.67 0.42 -7.29
N TRP A 492 4.56 0.33 -8.28
CA TRP A 492 4.70 1.32 -9.35
C TRP A 492 3.36 1.60 -10.05
N ARG A 493 2.65 0.54 -10.47
CA ARG A 493 1.34 0.66 -11.13
C ARG A 493 0.30 1.34 -10.24
N LYS A 494 0.33 1.07 -8.94
CA LYS A 494 -0.59 1.70 -7.98
C LYS A 494 -0.28 3.19 -7.78
N MET A 495 1.01 3.54 -7.70
CA MET A 495 1.43 4.92 -7.48
C MET A 495 1.17 5.79 -8.71
N PHE A 496 1.56 5.31 -9.89
CA PHE A 496 1.62 6.15 -11.09
C PHE A 496 0.61 5.77 -12.18
N GLY A 497 -0.17 4.70 -12.03
CA GLY A 497 -1.17 4.25 -13.00
C GLY A 497 -0.60 3.69 -14.32
N GLY A 498 0.70 3.80 -14.56
CA GLY A 498 1.35 3.43 -15.82
C GLY A 498 1.74 1.95 -15.92
N ASN A 499 1.59 1.39 -17.12
CA ASN A 499 2.10 0.07 -17.52
C ASN A 499 3.28 0.15 -18.51
N THR A 500 3.76 1.35 -18.82
CA THR A 500 4.78 1.56 -19.84
C THR A 500 6.16 1.26 -19.27
N TYR A 501 6.83 0.23 -19.79
CA TYR A 501 8.24 -0.03 -19.52
C TYR A 501 9.03 -0.06 -20.84
N SER A 502 10.23 0.52 -20.82
CA SER A 502 11.09 0.60 -22.01
C SER A 502 11.79 -0.72 -22.29
N HIS A 503 12.42 -1.31 -21.27
CA HIS A 503 13.22 -2.52 -21.42
C HIS A 503 13.21 -3.36 -20.15
N ILE A 504 13.65 -4.60 -20.31
CA ILE A 504 13.94 -5.54 -19.23
C ILE A 504 15.44 -5.50 -18.97
N GLN A 505 15.83 -5.23 -17.73
CA GLN A 505 17.21 -5.33 -17.28
C GLN A 505 17.44 -6.71 -16.69
N TYR A 506 18.51 -7.36 -17.10
CA TYR A 506 19.01 -8.59 -16.51
C TYR A 506 20.31 -8.35 -15.78
N VAL A 507 20.63 -9.27 -14.86
CA VAL A 507 21.86 -9.31 -14.11
C VAL A 507 22.52 -10.68 -14.21
N SER A 508 23.85 -10.67 -14.19
CA SER A 508 24.69 -11.86 -14.13
C SER A 508 25.79 -11.65 -13.12
N TYR A 509 26.08 -12.70 -12.36
CA TYR A 509 27.16 -12.75 -11.39
C TYR A 509 28.18 -13.81 -11.82
N TYR A 510 29.47 -13.46 -11.80
CA TYR A 510 30.56 -14.38 -12.15
C TYR A 510 31.65 -14.30 -11.09
N LYS A 511 31.96 -15.43 -10.45
CA LYS A 511 33.10 -15.51 -9.53
C LYS A 511 34.41 -15.37 -10.30
N MET A 512 35.48 -15.00 -9.60
CA MET A 512 36.78 -14.76 -10.25
C MET A 512 37.32 -16.00 -10.96
N ASP A 513 37.14 -17.20 -10.39
CA ASP A 513 37.55 -18.48 -10.98
C ASP A 513 36.77 -18.83 -12.26
N GLU A 514 35.55 -18.31 -12.40
CA GLU A 514 34.72 -18.42 -13.60
C GLU A 514 35.13 -17.42 -14.71
N MET A 515 35.97 -16.43 -14.41
CA MET A 515 36.43 -15.43 -15.37
C MET A 515 37.75 -15.85 -16.04
N LYS A 516 37.99 -15.35 -17.26
CA LYS A 516 39.25 -15.45 -17.99
C LYS A 516 39.48 -14.22 -18.86
N VAL A 517 40.75 -13.90 -19.10
CA VAL A 517 41.16 -12.96 -20.15
C VAL A 517 41.35 -13.77 -21.44
N PRO A 518 40.60 -13.49 -22.53
CA PRO A 518 40.79 -14.19 -23.80
C PRO A 518 42.07 -13.73 -24.50
N GLU A 519 42.89 -14.67 -24.93
CA GLU A 519 44.13 -14.41 -25.66
C GLU A 519 43.82 -13.93 -27.10
N ASP A 520 43.01 -14.70 -27.84
CA ASP A 520 42.76 -14.53 -29.30
C ASP A 520 41.63 -13.55 -29.68
N LEU A 521 41.45 -12.46 -28.91
CA LEU A 521 40.43 -11.46 -29.25
C LEU A 521 40.96 -10.51 -30.34
N ASN A 522 40.26 -10.39 -31.47
CA ASN A 522 40.59 -9.39 -32.50
C ASN A 522 40.37 -7.97 -31.94
N THR A 523 41.45 -7.21 -31.84
CA THR A 523 41.48 -5.83 -31.35
C THR A 523 41.99 -4.83 -32.40
N ASP A 524 42.14 -5.27 -33.65
CA ASP A 524 42.78 -4.51 -34.73
C ASP A 524 42.01 -3.22 -35.04
N GLY A 525 42.76 -2.12 -35.18
CA GLY A 525 42.22 -0.78 -35.48
C GLY A 525 41.49 -0.11 -34.31
N ILE A 526 41.64 -0.62 -33.07
CA ILE A 526 41.02 -0.05 -31.86
C ILE A 526 42.10 0.43 -30.90
N LEU A 527 42.17 1.74 -30.67
CA LEU A 527 43.06 2.34 -29.68
C LEU A 527 42.32 2.53 -28.35
N ILE A 528 42.86 1.99 -27.25
CA ILE A 528 42.31 2.17 -25.90
C ILE A 528 43.13 3.20 -25.10
N LYS A 529 42.45 4.16 -24.47
CA LYS A 529 43.03 5.13 -23.53
C LYS A 529 42.35 5.05 -22.16
N ASN A 530 43.04 5.47 -21.09
CA ASN A 530 42.39 5.67 -19.80
C ASN A 530 41.41 6.83 -19.88
N ALA A 531 40.27 6.72 -19.22
CA ALA A 531 39.27 7.80 -19.20
C ALA A 531 39.77 9.10 -18.54
N THR A 532 40.82 9.04 -17.71
CA THR A 532 41.50 10.21 -17.12
C THR A 532 42.30 11.01 -18.15
N ASP A 533 42.72 10.36 -19.23
CA ASP A 533 43.61 10.93 -20.25
C ASP A 533 42.83 11.39 -21.50
N VAL A 534 41.50 11.27 -21.44
CA VAL A 534 40.57 11.60 -22.52
C VAL A 534 39.84 12.90 -22.20
N PRO A 535 39.72 13.85 -23.16
CA PRO A 535 38.93 15.08 -22.99
C PRO A 535 37.46 14.80 -22.63
N ASP A 536 36.88 15.66 -21.78
CA ASP A 536 35.48 15.52 -21.35
C ASP A 536 34.51 15.54 -22.54
N GLU A 537 34.75 16.43 -23.51
CA GLU A 537 33.90 16.61 -24.69
C GLU A 537 33.76 15.33 -25.51
N ASP A 538 34.84 14.56 -25.67
CA ASP A 538 34.86 13.30 -26.42
C ASP A 538 33.94 12.24 -25.78
N ILE A 539 34.00 12.09 -24.46
CA ILE A 539 33.16 11.15 -23.71
C ILE A 539 31.70 11.61 -23.70
N VAL A 540 31.47 12.90 -23.45
CA VAL A 540 30.11 13.47 -23.35
C VAL A 540 29.40 13.39 -24.68
N LYS A 541 30.08 13.77 -25.78
CA LYS A 541 29.52 13.67 -27.14
C LYS A 541 29.09 12.25 -27.46
N TYR A 542 29.93 11.26 -27.15
CA TYR A 542 29.59 9.85 -27.37
C TYR A 542 28.45 9.37 -26.45
N ASP A 543 28.43 9.72 -25.16
CA ASP A 543 27.32 9.37 -24.25
C ASP A 543 25.98 9.93 -24.75
N GLN A 544 25.97 11.17 -25.25
CA GLN A 544 24.76 11.82 -25.75
C GLN A 544 24.21 11.17 -27.05
N GLU A 545 25.05 10.48 -27.83
CA GLU A 545 24.59 9.62 -28.93
C GLU A 545 23.86 8.35 -28.44
N VAL A 546 24.17 7.91 -27.21
CA VAL A 546 23.54 6.74 -26.58
C VAL A 546 22.29 7.15 -25.80
N PHE A 547 22.42 8.19 -24.97
CA PHE A 547 21.39 8.68 -24.08
C PHE A 547 21.19 10.19 -24.21
N PRO A 548 20.03 10.66 -24.70
CA PRO A 548 19.85 12.06 -25.10
C PRO A 548 19.49 13.01 -23.94
N TYR A 549 19.98 12.74 -22.73
CA TYR A 549 19.73 13.56 -21.54
C TYR A 549 21.02 13.87 -20.80
N GLU A 550 21.05 15.04 -20.18
CA GLU A 550 22.23 15.56 -19.52
C GLU A 550 22.55 14.78 -18.23
N ARG A 551 23.67 14.09 -18.28
CA ARG A 551 24.25 13.31 -17.17
C ARG A 551 25.78 13.29 -17.18
N SER A 552 26.41 14.23 -17.90
CA SER A 552 27.86 14.24 -18.16
C SER A 552 28.68 14.14 -16.88
N LYS A 553 28.37 14.97 -15.86
CA LYS A 553 29.06 14.97 -14.56
C LYS A 553 29.08 13.58 -13.92
N TYR A 554 27.96 12.86 -13.99
CA TYR A 554 27.85 11.53 -13.42
C TYR A 554 28.67 10.50 -14.22
N VAL A 555 28.57 10.52 -15.56
CA VAL A 555 29.32 9.63 -16.45
C VAL A 555 30.84 9.82 -16.27
N LEU A 556 31.31 11.06 -16.33
CA LEU A 556 32.72 11.41 -16.19
C LEU A 556 33.27 11.00 -14.82
N THR A 557 32.52 11.30 -13.75
CA THR A 557 32.93 10.94 -12.37
C THR A 557 33.01 9.42 -12.22
N LEU A 558 32.08 8.67 -12.81
CA LEU A 558 32.07 7.21 -12.72
C LEU A 558 33.23 6.57 -13.49
N LEU A 559 33.50 7.03 -14.71
CA LEU A 559 34.62 6.54 -15.53
C LEU A 559 35.98 6.87 -14.88
N ARG A 560 36.07 7.95 -14.11
CA ARG A 560 37.31 8.41 -13.46
C ARG A 560 37.39 8.08 -11.98
N LYS A 561 36.53 7.20 -11.48
CA LYS A 561 36.52 6.82 -10.06
C LYS A 561 37.86 6.19 -9.69
N LYS A 562 38.44 6.57 -8.55
CA LYS A 562 39.79 6.15 -8.12
C LYS A 562 39.95 4.62 -7.98
N ASN A 563 38.88 3.94 -7.56
CA ASN A 563 38.79 2.48 -7.48
C ASN A 563 38.15 1.86 -8.74
N GLY A 564 38.18 2.58 -9.86
CA GLY A 564 37.62 2.17 -11.13
C GLY A 564 38.67 2.07 -12.22
N PHE A 565 38.33 1.33 -13.27
CA PHE A 565 39.17 1.08 -14.44
C PHE A 565 38.47 1.61 -15.70
N GLY A 566 38.29 2.93 -15.80
CA GLY A 566 37.63 3.54 -16.94
C GLY A 566 38.50 3.59 -18.19
N LYS A 567 37.94 3.15 -19.32
CA LYS A 567 38.60 3.12 -20.63
C LYS A 567 37.72 3.73 -21.71
N VAL A 568 38.36 4.34 -22.70
CA VAL A 568 37.72 4.91 -23.89
C VAL A 568 38.41 4.33 -25.12
N ALA A 569 37.62 3.91 -26.11
CA ALA A 569 38.07 3.35 -27.37
C ALA A 569 37.97 4.37 -28.50
N TYR A 570 39.01 4.45 -29.31
CA TYR A 570 39.09 5.26 -30.52
C TYR A 570 39.27 4.36 -31.76
N ASP A 571 38.69 4.78 -32.88
CA ASP A 571 39.03 4.23 -34.19
C ASP A 571 40.35 4.83 -34.74
N GLU A 572 40.77 4.34 -35.92
CA GLU A 572 41.97 4.81 -36.62
C GLU A 572 41.91 6.29 -37.03
N ASN A 573 40.71 6.88 -37.09
CA ASN A 573 40.50 8.29 -37.42
C ASN A 573 40.48 9.19 -36.17
N GLY A 574 40.69 8.62 -34.98
CA GLY A 574 40.64 9.36 -33.72
C GLY A 574 39.22 9.71 -33.25
N LYS A 575 38.19 9.01 -33.73
CA LYS A 575 36.81 9.16 -33.23
C LYS A 575 36.57 8.20 -32.06
N VAL A 576 35.90 8.65 -31.00
CA VAL A 576 35.41 7.77 -29.92
C VAL A 576 34.36 6.80 -30.47
N ILE A 577 34.58 5.51 -30.23
CA ILE A 577 33.73 4.39 -30.66
C ILE A 577 33.23 3.54 -29.48
N GLY A 578 33.55 3.93 -28.24
CA GLY A 578 33.05 3.29 -27.03
C GLY A 578 33.76 3.73 -25.76
N PHE A 579 33.15 3.45 -24.60
CA PHE A 579 33.77 3.55 -23.29
C PHE A 579 33.19 2.51 -22.31
N GLY A 580 33.91 2.24 -21.23
CA GLY A 580 33.39 1.43 -20.14
C GLY A 580 34.25 1.50 -18.89
N THR A 581 33.72 1.04 -17.76
CA THR A 581 34.47 0.98 -16.50
C THR A 581 34.04 -0.19 -15.63
N VAL A 582 34.98 -0.76 -14.88
CA VAL A 582 34.70 -1.62 -13.74
C VAL A 582 35.06 -0.87 -12.47
N ILE A 583 34.18 -0.85 -11.48
CA ILE A 583 34.43 -0.31 -10.15
C ILE A 583 34.54 -1.46 -9.15
N ILE A 584 35.61 -1.47 -8.35
CA ILE A 584 35.79 -2.44 -7.27
C ILE A 584 35.34 -1.79 -5.96
N TYR A 585 34.26 -2.29 -5.38
CA TYR A 585 33.73 -1.82 -4.10
C TYR A 585 34.53 -2.41 -2.93
N PRO A 586 34.52 -1.79 -1.73
CA PRO A 586 35.20 -2.30 -0.54
C PRO A 586 34.80 -3.74 -0.14
N SER A 587 33.60 -4.17 -0.54
CA SER A 587 33.12 -5.54 -0.33
C SER A 587 33.86 -6.59 -1.17
N GLY A 588 34.53 -6.17 -2.26
CA GLY A 588 35.06 -7.05 -3.29
C GLY A 588 34.14 -7.26 -4.50
N GLU A 589 32.95 -6.64 -4.55
CA GLU A 589 32.11 -6.65 -5.77
C GLU A 589 32.76 -5.82 -6.89
N CYS A 590 32.96 -6.45 -8.05
CA CYS A 590 33.48 -5.82 -9.27
C CYS A 590 32.31 -5.46 -10.18
N VAL A 591 31.87 -4.21 -10.20
CA VAL A 591 30.71 -3.76 -10.98
C VAL A 591 31.16 -3.20 -12.31
N LEU A 592 30.91 -3.93 -13.40
CA LEU A 592 31.04 -3.41 -14.76
C LEU A 592 29.86 -2.50 -15.05
N SER A 593 30.08 -1.20 -15.15
CA SER A 593 29.00 -0.23 -15.38
C SER A 593 29.50 1.20 -15.59
N PRO A 594 29.21 1.84 -16.74
CA PRO A 594 28.62 1.30 -17.96
C PRO A 594 29.65 0.57 -18.86
N LEU A 595 29.18 -0.01 -19.96
CA LEU A 595 29.98 -0.40 -21.13
C LEU A 595 29.17 -0.10 -22.39
N TYR A 596 29.53 0.98 -23.09
CA TYR A 596 28.92 1.40 -24.33
C TYR A 596 29.91 1.34 -25.49
N ALA A 597 29.49 0.88 -26.66
CA ALA A 597 30.37 0.70 -27.81
C ALA A 597 29.60 0.62 -29.13
N ASP A 598 30.22 1.01 -30.23
CA ASP A 598 29.61 0.94 -31.58
C ASP A 598 29.44 -0.51 -32.08
N GLY A 599 30.02 -1.49 -31.38
CA GLY A 599 29.81 -2.91 -31.68
C GLY A 599 30.44 -3.84 -30.66
N LYS A 600 30.07 -5.13 -30.78
CA LYS A 600 30.52 -6.21 -29.86
C LYS A 600 32.03 -6.28 -29.74
N ARG A 601 32.76 -6.22 -30.86
CA ARG A 601 34.23 -6.27 -30.87
C ARG A 601 34.86 -5.16 -30.02
N ILE A 602 34.31 -3.96 -30.09
CA ILE A 602 34.81 -2.79 -29.35
C ILE A 602 34.49 -2.95 -27.85
N ALA A 603 33.26 -3.35 -27.51
CA ALA A 603 32.89 -3.64 -26.12
C ALA A 603 33.80 -4.70 -25.48
N GLN A 604 34.10 -5.77 -26.24
CA GLN A 604 35.01 -6.82 -25.80
C GLN A 604 36.46 -6.32 -25.68
N THR A 605 36.92 -5.47 -26.60
CA THR A 605 38.27 -4.88 -26.52
C THR A 605 38.43 -3.99 -25.29
N ILE A 606 37.44 -3.14 -25.01
CA ILE A 606 37.39 -2.32 -23.79
C ILE A 606 37.43 -3.21 -22.54
N PHE A 607 36.56 -4.23 -22.48
CA PHE A 607 36.50 -5.08 -21.30
C PHE A 607 37.76 -5.95 -21.12
N LYS A 608 38.38 -6.43 -22.20
CA LYS A 608 39.68 -7.13 -22.15
C LYS A 608 40.74 -6.23 -21.51
N ASN A 609 40.88 -5.00 -21.98
CA ASN A 609 41.86 -4.05 -21.44
C ASN A 609 41.62 -3.76 -19.95
N ILE A 610 40.35 -3.65 -19.53
CA ILE A 610 40.00 -3.51 -18.11
C ILE A 610 40.38 -4.75 -17.31
N LEU A 611 40.02 -5.94 -17.81
CA LEU A 611 40.21 -7.20 -17.10
C LEU A 611 41.70 -7.55 -16.91
N GLU A 612 42.56 -7.16 -17.85
CA GLU A 612 44.03 -7.30 -17.75
C GLU A 612 44.63 -6.52 -16.57
N GLN A 613 43.94 -5.50 -16.05
CA GLN A 613 44.38 -4.73 -14.88
C GLN A 613 43.83 -5.26 -13.56
N ILE A 614 42.96 -6.28 -13.59
CA ILE A 614 42.32 -6.83 -12.40
C ILE A 614 42.96 -8.18 -12.06
N PRO A 615 43.61 -8.33 -10.89
CA PRO A 615 44.21 -9.59 -10.48
C PRO A 615 43.11 -10.60 -10.10
N LEU A 616 42.76 -11.50 -11.02
CA LEU A 616 41.67 -12.47 -10.82
C LEU A 616 41.96 -13.51 -9.74
N ASP A 617 43.19 -13.63 -9.28
CA ASP A 617 43.61 -14.48 -8.16
C ASP A 617 43.51 -13.78 -6.78
N ASP A 618 43.19 -12.48 -6.75
CA ASP A 618 43.01 -11.73 -5.50
C ASP A 618 41.77 -12.21 -4.74
N LYS A 619 42.02 -12.86 -3.59
CA LYS A 619 40.99 -13.42 -2.71
C LYS A 619 40.06 -12.38 -2.09
N ARG A 620 40.39 -11.08 -2.18
CA ARG A 620 39.51 -9.99 -1.72
C ARG A 620 38.38 -9.72 -2.69
N LEU A 621 38.51 -10.15 -3.95
CA LEU A 621 37.48 -9.98 -4.97
C LEU A 621 36.42 -11.07 -4.84
N LEU A 622 35.15 -10.66 -4.81
CA LEU A 622 34.01 -11.58 -4.66
C LEU A 622 33.55 -12.12 -6.01
N ARG A 623 33.15 -11.22 -6.90
CA ARG A 623 32.52 -11.55 -8.19
C ARG A 623 32.35 -10.31 -9.08
N PHE A 624 32.25 -10.54 -10.38
CA PHE A 624 31.78 -9.55 -11.35
C PHE A 624 30.26 -9.47 -11.35
N HIS A 625 29.76 -8.23 -11.38
CA HIS A 625 28.36 -7.88 -11.51
C HIS A 625 28.13 -7.21 -12.86
N VAL A 626 27.43 -7.91 -13.76
CA VAL A 626 27.21 -7.45 -15.14
C VAL A 626 25.71 -7.27 -15.38
N ARG A 627 25.31 -6.10 -15.90
CA ARG A 627 23.90 -5.76 -16.17
C ARG A 627 23.69 -5.39 -17.62
N SER A 628 22.82 -6.09 -18.33
CA SER A 628 22.47 -5.74 -19.70
C SER A 628 20.97 -5.80 -19.91
N VAL A 629 20.51 -5.28 -21.04
CA VAL A 629 19.10 -5.13 -21.34
C VAL A 629 18.68 -6.03 -22.48
N ASN A 630 17.40 -6.41 -22.51
CA ASN A 630 16.84 -7.22 -23.59
C ASN A 630 16.94 -6.55 -24.99
N LYS A 631 17.20 -5.25 -25.05
CA LYS A 631 17.38 -4.47 -26.29
C LYS A 631 18.84 -4.32 -26.73
N CYS A 632 19.81 -4.83 -25.97
CA CYS A 632 21.23 -4.79 -26.31
C CYS A 632 21.48 -5.60 -27.59
N GLN A 633 22.29 -5.08 -28.51
CA GLN A 633 22.69 -5.79 -29.71
C GLN A 633 23.52 -7.04 -29.36
N GLY A 634 23.05 -8.22 -29.78
CA GLY A 634 23.68 -9.51 -29.45
C GLY A 634 23.45 -9.99 -28.01
N GLY A 635 22.59 -9.32 -27.23
CA GLY A 635 22.28 -9.71 -25.86
C GLY A 635 23.51 -9.87 -24.95
N PHE A 636 23.49 -10.84 -24.03
CA PHE A 636 24.62 -11.13 -23.13
C PHE A 636 25.78 -11.89 -23.80
N GLU A 637 25.64 -12.31 -25.06
CA GLU A 637 26.62 -13.16 -25.73
C GLU A 637 27.98 -12.49 -25.95
N TRP A 638 28.05 -11.17 -25.80
CA TRP A 638 29.31 -10.43 -25.86
C TRP A 638 30.29 -10.87 -24.75
N ILE A 639 29.81 -11.31 -23.59
CA ILE A 639 30.67 -11.69 -22.46
C ILE A 639 31.25 -13.10 -22.57
N GLN A 640 30.73 -13.95 -23.46
CA GLN A 640 31.10 -15.37 -23.52
C GLN A 640 32.62 -15.64 -23.55
N PRO A 641 33.45 -14.87 -24.29
CA PRO A 641 34.89 -15.10 -24.30
C PRO A 641 35.58 -14.87 -22.95
N PHE A 642 34.96 -14.13 -22.03
CA PHE A 642 35.51 -13.77 -20.74
C PHE A 642 35.10 -14.70 -19.61
N VAL A 643 34.22 -15.67 -19.89
CA VAL A 643 33.69 -16.61 -18.89
C VAL A 643 34.01 -18.05 -19.27
N LYS A 644 34.30 -18.86 -18.26
CA LYS A 644 34.52 -20.32 -18.36
C LYS A 644 33.22 -21.12 -18.20
N CYS A 645 32.13 -20.45 -17.83
CA CYS A 645 30.83 -21.07 -17.59
C CYS A 645 29.79 -20.61 -18.62
N PRO A 646 28.63 -21.30 -18.70
CA PRO A 646 27.51 -20.83 -19.52
C PRO A 646 27.03 -19.45 -19.08
N ILE A 647 26.56 -18.64 -20.03
CA ILE A 647 25.95 -17.34 -19.72
C ILE A 647 24.70 -17.55 -18.88
N ARG A 648 24.69 -16.91 -17.70
CA ARG A 648 23.53 -16.80 -16.82
C ARG A 648 22.90 -15.44 -17.03
N LYS A 649 21.57 -15.34 -17.03
CA LYS A 649 20.85 -14.05 -16.99
C LYS A 649 19.62 -14.17 -16.10
N GLU A 650 19.56 -13.34 -15.08
CA GLU A 650 18.42 -13.27 -14.17
C GLU A 650 17.68 -11.95 -14.38
N LEU A 651 16.35 -12.00 -14.34
CA LEU A 651 15.54 -10.78 -14.42
C LEU A 651 15.84 -9.90 -13.20
N ALA A 652 16.42 -8.73 -13.43
CA ALA A 652 16.72 -7.76 -12.38
C ALA A 652 15.55 -6.79 -12.19
N ALA A 653 15.20 -6.04 -13.23
CA ALA A 653 14.22 -4.95 -13.14
C ALA A 653 13.56 -4.63 -14.49
N TYR A 654 12.47 -3.87 -14.43
CA TYR A 654 11.83 -3.23 -15.57
C TYR A 654 12.09 -1.73 -15.50
N LEU A 655 12.60 -1.11 -16.57
CA LEU A 655 12.71 0.35 -16.62
C LEU A 655 11.34 0.94 -16.98
N CYS A 656 10.66 1.49 -16.00
CA CYS A 656 9.29 1.99 -16.10
C CYS A 656 9.25 3.50 -16.27
N TYR A 657 8.28 4.00 -17.03
CA TYR A 657 8.00 5.42 -17.23
C TYR A 657 6.53 5.72 -16.95
N THR A 658 6.22 6.93 -16.51
CA THR A 658 4.84 7.33 -16.25
C THR A 658 4.13 7.88 -17.48
N THR A 659 4.85 8.53 -18.40
CA THR A 659 4.23 9.18 -19.57
C THR A 659 4.82 8.72 -20.89
N HIS A 660 6.08 9.07 -21.19
CA HIS A 660 6.70 8.83 -22.49
C HIS A 660 8.08 8.16 -22.36
N LEU A 661 8.53 7.53 -23.44
CA LEU A 661 9.82 6.86 -23.51
C LEU A 661 10.84 7.76 -24.24
N PRO A 662 12.08 7.90 -23.74
CA PRO A 662 13.13 8.56 -24.49
C PRO A 662 13.65 7.63 -25.62
N VAL A 663 14.21 8.24 -26.66
CA VAL A 663 14.87 7.51 -27.75
C VAL A 663 16.30 7.19 -27.32
N ILE A 664 16.53 5.94 -26.88
CA ILE A 664 17.83 5.47 -26.39
C ILE A 664 18.44 4.55 -27.43
N ASN A 665 19.72 4.73 -27.73
CA ASN A 665 20.43 3.87 -28.68
C ASN A 665 20.93 2.59 -28.01
N TYR A 666 20.01 1.65 -27.74
CA TYR A 666 20.34 0.37 -27.11
C TYR A 666 21.29 -0.52 -27.92
N LYS A 667 21.50 -0.25 -29.21
CA LYS A 667 22.49 -0.99 -30.02
C LYS A 667 23.91 -0.76 -29.51
N LYS A 668 24.16 0.41 -28.92
CA LYS A 668 25.45 0.76 -28.33
C LYS A 668 25.58 0.37 -26.85
N ALA A 669 24.51 -0.05 -26.19
CA ALA A 669 24.47 -0.24 -24.74
C ALA A 669 24.67 -1.71 -24.32
N PHE A 670 25.92 -2.13 -24.15
CA PHE A 670 26.27 -3.50 -23.76
C PHE A 670 26.08 -3.76 -22.27
N VAL A 671 26.44 -2.79 -21.44
CA VAL A 671 26.22 -2.81 -20.00
C VAL A 671 25.69 -1.47 -19.52
N ASN A 672 24.59 -1.51 -18.77
CA ASN A 672 23.88 -0.34 -18.27
C ASN A 672 24.40 0.13 -16.91
N PHE A 673 24.05 1.36 -16.54
CA PHE A 673 24.21 1.90 -15.20
C PHE A 673 23.39 1.11 -14.16
N PRO A 674 23.77 1.15 -12.87
CA PRO A 674 23.02 0.47 -11.83
C PRO A 674 21.58 1.02 -11.68
N TYR A 675 20.62 0.13 -11.42
CA TYR A 675 19.22 0.50 -11.14
C TYR A 675 19.04 1.39 -9.90
N THR A 676 20.10 1.60 -9.12
CA THR A 676 20.08 2.40 -7.90
C THR A 676 20.36 3.87 -8.12
N ASN A 677 20.87 4.30 -9.27
CA ASN A 677 21.51 5.63 -9.36
C ASN A 677 21.35 6.35 -10.71
N CYS A 678 20.90 5.70 -11.78
CA CYS A 678 20.58 6.37 -13.05
C CYS A 678 19.54 5.59 -13.87
N ALA A 679 18.71 6.32 -14.63
CA ALA A 679 17.92 5.70 -15.69
C ALA A 679 18.83 5.52 -16.90
N ILE A 680 19.24 4.25 -17.07
CA ILE A 680 20.02 3.61 -18.16
C ILE A 680 21.48 3.48 -17.83
#